data_AF-A0A195FNX5-F1
#
_entry.id   AF-A0A195FNX5-F1
#
_cell.length_a   1.000
_cell.length_b   1.000
_cell.length_c   1.000
_cell.angle_alpha   90.00
_cell.angle_beta   90.00
_cell.angle_gamma   90.00
#
_symmetry.space_group_name_H-M   'P 1'
#
loop_
_entity.id
_entity.type
_entity.pdbx_description
1 polymer ?
#
loop_
_entity_poly.entity_id
_entity_poly.type
_entity_poly.pdbx_seq_one_letter_code
_entity_poly.pdbx_strand_id
1 'polypeptide(L)'
;MVRVITVHNFLGQNVAQIEEPTATCTAISQGQEMLLLALPTHCVEVWELMNSDVKLRTIFPTVDMINQMVHCTKGDYIVTLESKYLRDTASNNHANRATSNFVRIYVNWAIAKDQSQPMRARIAGRVTPSLNRPLNSLEMIELPLSVQPTLIACCQCTGNLLIASGNSAILHEFKIETQQVSKIKFIDFEPRPWSLGFTFIPTRMEIIEDFIAIMDNTTLSVFRLTNSMYEDIDQLSSLTSTSSSVDKTSISTDSSLVENSSSLGNDDASLQGTNIKHKTIDQDCQYVTSENNEIISNAKSKDKKHKGTKGSTWYKSETGDFNKMKASNNKNYIDWEHLIYNEKDEMQRLITQGIIDPSSQPLTVNLSLISLERVGPGHALSPFILNPADIRIFIKTTSPDVGWSENYMIKNLLCLKINVGNNNAKVNGILEIFKCMVLKPLYMKKECNITGVKKSMLRSDKYRYLQGISCFVCTTQEGYLYHFAAASSSSVDATCLTTYPFTAPVHHVALEHTVLHALTEAGLESYTLRLSHHIAKLSNNIDGTRVTCPSIIEPISLIGLRPFLGIQKLLHTKNYIILLAKADNSWTMYSLNLPKFENVYFDILNAARNHKSSSPSTYRHLLGEAHALIRLAKDVFYDMNNEEFDDTTRKNDLKLKNLYNQSCALLADYYIRSENESDWDLCISYYKMSGLKPSEVLSRKCCQDAAGLLTFLTDALLTMKSGSEADALFQGQNIIEIICKLEKEDLLKLIFGSSVLREYATEKLINLLLTHETSDIVQLALALLYIQADKQEQAEKALEPVSVRCIKQIVLERWELLFDVAAIKKRSPMIATFSDFAGTLMLIKNTTFADILIQIIEEEGTLSLHQIIQVFLEYLPSRVGRDGHNAATTLQVFLEKYLHNYFSSKFMMEWPTVNKNQIRSDFALIEAFKLLVRSYLGKLTQTRVYKTDPKEDQEKNDKEYFMFAKYRPSYLNKMPPYAKDYQKMLSVNDFKDITNFNNASENEKIIPKELFKLQSVLSCEFLPIECLHEVKQFLETQNIDGNLSLKTLCIQNTEEVTIILMDSCPQTVVQYAKDKYTKDTEWKFLIELTRDKIATSTTEQELHLLYTQIMKEILNYLPHALPMKSLHRILPRDDMAAFQRCTEMCNQIMHADHVKSLIMETGQQLLTTLKL
;
A
#
# COMPACT_ATOMS: atom_id res chain seq x y z
N MET A 1 28.58 17.45 19.39
CA MET A 1 29.55 18.45 18.85
C MET A 1 29.10 18.85 17.44
N VAL A 2 28.93 20.15 17.16
CA VAL A 2 28.44 20.67 15.87
C VAL A 2 29.60 20.87 14.90
N ARG A 3 29.41 20.59 13.60
CA ARG A 3 30.41 20.89 12.57
C ARG A 3 30.28 22.35 12.12
N VAL A 4 31.35 23.13 12.22
CA VAL A 4 31.34 24.56 11.89
C VAL A 4 31.92 24.77 10.49
N ILE A 5 31.14 25.36 9.60
CA ILE A 5 31.50 25.54 8.19
C ILE A 5 30.94 26.87 7.73
N THR A 6 31.74 27.92 7.67
CA THR A 6 31.24 29.27 7.38
C THR A 6 30.97 29.46 5.88
N VAL A 7 29.72 29.23 5.46
CA VAL A 7 29.25 29.30 4.05
C VAL A 7 27.94 30.07 3.90
N HIS A 8 27.39 30.61 4.97
CA HIS A 8 26.18 31.42 4.95
C HIS A 8 26.51 32.91 5.05
N ASN A 9 26.59 33.59 3.89
CA ASN A 9 26.92 35.00 3.81
C ASN A 9 25.70 35.86 3.46
N PHE A 10 25.39 36.86 4.30
CA PHE A 10 24.38 37.89 3.97
C PHE A 10 24.86 38.73 2.77
N LEU A 11 23.93 39.07 1.87
CA LEU A 11 24.21 39.81 0.63
C LEU A 11 24.49 41.30 0.86
N GLY A 12 24.01 41.83 1.98
CA GLY A 12 24.10 43.23 2.34
C GLY A 12 23.58 43.46 3.76
N GLN A 13 23.89 44.62 4.31
CA GLN A 13 23.45 45.05 5.63
C GLN A 13 23.09 46.54 5.55
N ASN A 14 21.86 46.86 5.93
CA ASN A 14 21.39 48.24 6.10
C ASN A 14 21.25 48.52 7.60
N VAL A 15 21.56 49.75 8.00
CA VAL A 15 21.57 50.19 9.40
C VAL A 15 20.78 51.48 9.53
N ALA A 16 19.82 51.51 10.45
CA ALA A 16 19.08 52.73 10.77
C ALA A 16 18.97 52.90 12.29
N GLN A 17 19.01 54.15 12.75
CA GLN A 17 18.65 54.47 14.13
C GLN A 17 17.13 54.53 14.27
N ILE A 18 16.63 53.98 15.37
CA ILE A 18 15.19 53.90 15.66
C ILE A 18 14.93 54.34 17.11
N GLU A 19 13.70 54.70 17.41
CA GLU A 19 13.23 54.91 18.79
C GLU A 19 13.00 53.57 19.51
N GLU A 20 12.89 53.60 20.85
CA GLU A 20 12.64 52.40 21.67
C GLU A 20 11.24 51.84 21.38
N PRO A 21 11.13 50.63 20.79
CA PRO A 21 9.83 50.11 20.41
C PRO A 21 9.20 49.30 21.54
N THR A 22 7.94 49.58 21.87
CA THR A 22 7.17 48.81 22.87
C THR A 22 6.78 47.42 22.32
N ALA A 23 6.41 47.36 21.03
CA ALA A 23 6.10 46.14 20.31
C ALA A 23 6.61 46.23 18.87
N THR A 24 6.84 45.07 18.25
CA THR A 24 7.47 44.98 16.92
C THR A 24 6.89 43.82 16.15
N CYS A 25 6.59 44.00 14.87
CA CYS A 25 6.21 42.90 13.98
C CYS A 25 6.72 43.15 12.55
N THR A 26 6.80 42.09 11.77
CA THR A 26 7.04 42.15 10.33
C THR A 26 5.71 42.00 9.59
N ALA A 27 5.55 42.70 8.47
CA ALA A 27 4.35 42.64 7.64
C ALA A 27 4.72 42.50 6.16
N ILE A 28 3.80 41.90 5.40
CA ILE A 28 3.87 41.86 3.95
C ILE A 28 2.55 42.39 3.42
N SER A 29 2.57 43.54 2.74
CA SER A 29 1.38 44.11 2.09
C SER A 29 1.78 44.61 0.71
N GLN A 30 0.90 44.39 -0.28
CA GLN A 30 1.13 44.76 -1.69
C GLN A 30 2.46 44.22 -2.26
N GLY A 31 2.91 43.05 -1.81
CA GLY A 31 4.17 42.43 -2.24
C GLY A 31 5.44 43.04 -1.65
N GLN A 32 5.32 44.00 -0.72
CA GLN A 32 6.45 44.68 -0.09
C GLN A 32 6.62 44.21 1.36
N GLU A 33 7.87 43.95 1.75
CA GLU A 33 8.23 43.54 3.11
C GLU A 33 8.47 44.78 3.98
N MET A 34 7.83 44.82 5.14
CA MET A 34 7.84 45.96 6.04
C MET A 34 8.12 45.53 7.48
N LEU A 35 8.77 46.42 8.23
CA LEU A 35 8.96 46.35 9.67
C LEU A 35 8.08 47.39 10.34
N LEU A 36 7.31 46.96 11.35
CA LEU A 36 6.45 47.84 12.11
C LEU A 36 6.98 47.96 13.54
N LEU A 37 7.17 49.21 13.98
CA LEU A 37 7.66 49.58 15.30
C LEU A 37 6.58 50.37 16.04
N ALA A 38 6.00 49.77 17.08
CA ALA A 38 5.08 50.48 17.95
C ALA A 38 5.87 51.32 18.96
N LEU A 39 5.53 52.60 19.07
CA LEU A 39 6.23 53.55 19.93
C LEU A 39 5.44 53.89 21.20
N PRO A 40 6.11 54.31 22.28
CA PRO A 40 5.45 54.83 23.48
C PRO A 40 4.60 56.09 23.22
N THR A 41 4.80 56.75 22.08
CA THR A 41 4.10 57.95 21.61
C THR A 41 2.73 57.68 20.98
N HIS A 42 2.14 56.48 21.20
CA HIS A 42 0.84 56.08 20.68
C HIS A 42 0.75 56.10 19.15
N CYS A 43 1.80 55.61 18.48
CA CYS A 43 1.81 55.43 17.04
C CYS A 43 2.63 54.19 16.65
N VAL A 44 2.48 53.78 15.40
CA VAL A 44 3.28 52.72 14.78
C VAL A 44 3.99 53.29 13.56
N GLU A 45 5.31 53.19 13.56
CA GLU A 45 6.13 53.48 12.39
C GLU A 45 6.20 52.28 11.46
N VAL A 46 6.00 52.51 10.17
CA VAL A 46 6.07 51.50 9.11
C VAL A 46 7.31 51.75 8.27
N TRP A 47 8.30 50.87 8.41
CA TRP A 47 9.57 50.90 7.69
C TRP A 47 9.54 49.90 6.53
N GLU A 48 9.87 50.36 5.33
CA GLU A 48 9.93 49.52 4.13
C GLU A 48 11.34 48.95 3.96
N LEU A 49 11.43 47.62 3.81
CA LEU A 49 12.68 46.90 3.69
C LEU A 49 13.07 46.76 2.21
N MET A 50 14.05 47.54 1.77
CA MET A 50 14.62 47.45 0.43
C MET A 50 16.04 46.89 0.46
N ASN A 51 16.49 46.33 -0.67
CA ASN A 51 17.84 45.75 -0.77
C ASN A 51 18.94 46.79 -0.55
N SER A 52 18.71 48.05 -0.96
CA SER A 52 19.70 49.12 -0.94
C SER A 52 19.60 50.07 0.26
N ASP A 53 18.44 50.17 0.89
CA ASP A 53 18.18 51.11 1.99
C ASP A 53 16.95 50.68 2.81
N VAL A 54 16.76 51.24 4.00
CA VAL A 54 15.54 51.05 4.79
C VAL A 54 14.88 52.41 5.02
N LYS A 55 13.65 52.57 4.53
CA LYS A 55 12.98 53.87 4.49
C LYS A 55 11.69 53.86 5.31
N LEU A 56 11.51 54.90 6.13
CA LEU A 56 10.22 55.16 6.80
C LEU A 56 9.15 55.51 5.75
N ARG A 57 8.10 54.68 5.66
CA ARG A 57 7.03 54.80 4.66
C ARG A 57 5.85 55.61 5.17
N THR A 58 5.36 55.29 6.37
CA THR A 58 4.23 55.99 7.00
C THR A 58 4.26 55.79 8.51
N ILE A 59 3.48 56.60 9.22
CA ILE A 59 3.22 56.46 10.65
C ILE A 59 1.72 56.55 10.83
N PHE A 60 1.14 55.61 11.59
CA PHE A 60 -0.29 55.65 11.92
C PHE A 60 -0.52 55.71 13.44
N PRO A 61 -1.54 56.45 13.91
CA PRO A 61 -1.83 56.59 15.33
C PRO A 61 -2.51 55.34 15.92
N THR A 62 -2.29 55.09 17.20
CA THR A 62 -2.95 54.05 17.99
C THR A 62 -3.79 54.69 19.11
N VAL A 63 -4.71 53.93 19.69
CA VAL A 63 -5.57 54.45 20.76
C VAL A 63 -4.84 54.44 22.10
N ASP A 64 -4.24 53.30 22.45
CA ASP A 64 -3.48 53.10 23.68
C ASP A 64 -2.08 52.52 23.36
N MET A 65 -1.26 52.25 24.38
CA MET A 65 0.10 51.75 24.20
C MET A 65 0.07 50.27 23.83
N ILE A 66 0.77 49.89 22.76
CA ILE A 66 0.79 48.51 22.28
C ILE A 66 1.82 47.67 23.06
N ASN A 67 1.36 46.54 23.61
CA ASN A 67 2.22 45.53 24.24
C ASN A 67 2.58 44.38 23.30
N GLN A 68 1.64 43.98 22.43
CA GLN A 68 1.84 42.91 21.45
C GLN A 68 1.21 43.32 20.12
N MET A 69 1.87 43.00 19.02
CA MET A 69 1.42 43.33 17.67
C MET A 69 1.70 42.16 16.72
N VAL A 70 0.74 41.81 15.87
CA VAL A 70 0.89 40.75 14.87
C VAL A 70 0.19 41.18 13.57
N HIS A 71 0.87 41.00 12.43
CA HIS A 71 0.28 41.20 11.10
C HIS A 71 -0.39 39.92 10.62
N CYS A 72 -1.54 40.04 9.94
CA CYS A 72 -2.23 38.95 9.26
C CYS A 72 -2.07 39.09 7.75
N THR A 73 -1.39 38.14 7.12
CA THR A 73 -1.20 38.12 5.66
C THR A 73 -2.49 37.83 4.88
N LYS A 74 -3.41 36.99 5.40
CA LYS A 74 -4.67 36.65 4.72
C LYS A 74 -5.66 37.81 4.62
N GLY A 75 -5.78 38.60 5.69
CA GLY A 75 -6.73 39.71 5.78
C GLY A 75 -6.09 41.11 5.68
N ASP A 76 -4.77 41.18 5.52
CA ASP A 76 -3.95 42.39 5.52
C ASP A 76 -4.29 43.39 6.64
N TYR A 77 -4.41 42.89 7.87
CA TYR A 77 -4.71 43.69 9.04
C TYR A 77 -3.64 43.52 10.12
N ILE A 78 -3.54 44.49 11.03
CA ILE A 78 -2.66 44.41 12.20
C ILE A 78 -3.52 44.26 13.43
N VAL A 79 -3.32 43.20 14.21
CA VAL A 79 -3.96 43.03 15.51
C VAL A 79 -2.99 43.47 16.61
N THR A 80 -3.48 44.24 17.57
CA THR A 80 -2.74 44.79 18.70
C THR A 80 -3.39 44.41 20.02
N LEU A 81 -2.57 44.16 21.03
CA LEU A 81 -2.96 44.14 22.43
C LEU A 81 -2.48 45.45 23.06
N GLU A 82 -3.42 46.31 23.43
CA GLU A 82 -3.13 47.65 23.93
C GLU A 82 -3.51 47.81 25.40
N SER A 83 -2.66 48.46 26.20
CA SER A 83 -2.91 48.76 27.61
C SER A 83 -3.27 50.21 27.83
N LYS A 84 -4.41 50.42 28.50
CA LYS A 84 -4.82 51.72 29.03
C LYS A 84 -4.47 51.80 30.51
N TYR A 85 -3.66 52.80 30.87
CA TYR A 85 -3.36 53.10 32.26
C TYR A 85 -4.48 53.94 32.86
N LEU A 86 -5.14 53.44 33.91
CA LEU A 86 -6.09 54.23 34.68
C LEU A 86 -5.31 55.29 35.48
N ARG A 87 -5.73 56.57 35.38
CA ARG A 87 -5.24 57.62 36.27
C ARG A 87 -5.97 57.49 37.60
N ASP A 88 -5.32 56.91 38.61
CA ASP A 88 -5.81 57.03 39.98
C ASP A 88 -5.63 58.47 40.45
N THR A 89 -6.75 59.19 40.57
CA THR A 89 -6.82 60.33 41.46
C THR A 89 -6.71 59.81 42.89
N ALA A 90 -5.56 60.10 43.52
CA ALA A 90 -5.23 59.92 44.93
C ALA A 90 -4.83 58.50 45.42
N SER A 91 -3.56 58.13 45.24
CA SER A 91 -2.69 57.66 46.36
C SER A 91 -1.24 57.49 45.89
N ASN A 92 -0.28 57.97 46.70
CA ASN A 92 1.16 57.98 46.43
C ASN A 92 1.86 56.60 46.58
N ASN A 93 1.20 55.51 46.20
CA ASN A 93 1.83 54.18 46.19
C ASN A 93 2.07 53.74 44.73
N HIS A 94 3.30 53.90 44.26
CA HIS A 94 3.76 53.63 42.90
C HIS A 94 3.71 52.15 42.44
N ALA A 95 3.07 51.24 43.18
CA ALA A 95 3.22 49.79 42.95
C ALA A 95 2.02 49.08 42.29
N ASN A 96 0.82 49.66 42.19
CA ASN A 96 -0.34 48.98 41.58
C ASN A 96 -1.24 49.97 40.82
N ARG A 97 -0.84 50.39 39.61
CA ARG A 97 -1.79 51.03 38.68
C ARG A 97 -2.61 49.93 38.01
N ALA A 98 -3.93 49.96 38.16
CA ALA A 98 -4.80 49.04 37.42
C ALA A 98 -4.70 49.32 35.91
N THR A 99 -4.31 48.29 35.13
CA THR A 99 -4.20 48.34 33.67
C THR A 99 -5.36 47.57 33.04
N SER A 100 -6.09 48.19 32.12
CA SER A 100 -7.06 47.48 31.27
C SER A 100 -6.49 47.25 29.88
N ASN A 101 -6.67 46.03 29.38
CA ASN A 101 -6.17 45.61 28.08
C ASN A 101 -7.32 45.50 27.07
N PHE A 102 -7.05 45.92 25.84
CA PHE A 102 -8.00 45.86 24.73
C PHE A 102 -7.34 45.21 23.52
N VAL A 103 -8.10 44.44 22.76
CA VAL A 103 -7.65 43.92 21.46
C VAL A 103 -8.26 44.77 20.36
N ARG A 104 -7.40 45.38 19.55
CA ARG A 104 -7.79 46.27 18.44
C ARG A 104 -7.15 45.80 17.15
N ILE A 105 -7.85 46.00 16.04
CA ILE A 105 -7.41 45.61 14.71
C ILE A 105 -7.37 46.83 13.81
N TYR A 106 -6.23 47.10 13.19
CA TYR A 106 -6.04 48.19 12.25
C TYR A 106 -6.02 47.64 10.82
N VAL A 107 -6.90 48.19 9.98
CA VAL A 107 -6.99 47.88 8.54
C VAL A 107 -6.65 49.14 7.73
N ASN A 108 -6.23 48.96 6.47
CA ASN A 108 -5.73 50.04 5.60
C ASN A 108 -4.49 50.78 6.13
N TRP A 109 -3.78 50.18 7.08
CA TRP A 109 -2.60 50.73 7.74
C TRP A 109 -1.46 51.05 6.76
N ALA A 110 -1.32 50.29 5.66
CA ALA A 110 -0.26 50.48 4.66
C ALA A 110 -0.55 51.57 3.61
N ILE A 111 -1.82 51.97 3.46
CA ILE A 111 -2.30 52.89 2.40
C ILE A 111 -2.53 54.31 2.93
N ALA A 112 -2.58 54.48 4.26
CA ALA A 112 -2.70 55.77 4.92
C ALA A 112 -1.48 56.67 4.65
N LYS A 113 -1.49 57.38 3.53
CA LYS A 113 -0.47 58.38 3.15
C LYS A 113 -0.80 59.78 3.67
N ASP A 114 -2.07 60.05 3.97
CA ASP A 114 -2.55 61.36 4.39
C ASP A 114 -3.00 61.29 5.87
N GLN A 115 -2.10 61.69 6.77
CA GLN A 115 -2.33 61.72 8.23
C GLN A 115 -3.41 62.74 8.64
N SER A 116 -3.90 63.57 7.72
CA SER A 116 -4.96 64.56 7.99
C SER A 116 -6.35 63.92 8.15
N GLN A 117 -6.56 62.70 7.67
CA GLN A 117 -7.85 62.01 7.77
C GLN A 117 -7.98 61.32 9.14
N PRO A 118 -9.05 61.59 9.90
CA PRO A 118 -9.24 60.99 11.22
C PRO A 118 -9.48 59.48 11.12
N MET A 119 -8.81 58.72 11.99
CA MET A 119 -9.00 57.27 12.13
C MET A 119 -10.48 56.94 12.40
N ARG A 120 -10.98 55.92 11.70
CA ARG A 120 -12.36 55.45 11.86
C ARG A 120 -12.42 54.29 12.86
N ALA A 121 -13.16 54.45 13.96
CA ALA A 121 -13.31 53.40 14.97
C ALA A 121 -14.66 52.67 14.84
N ARG A 122 -14.68 51.35 15.04
CA ARG A 122 -15.91 50.55 15.19
C ARG A 122 -15.70 49.35 16.12
N ILE A 123 -16.81 48.72 16.51
CA ILE A 123 -16.81 47.52 17.36
C ILE A 123 -17.24 46.33 16.50
N ALA A 124 -16.45 45.26 16.53
CA ALA A 124 -16.71 44.04 15.75
C ALA A 124 -18.09 43.44 16.05
N GLY A 125 -18.80 43.01 15.01
CA GLY A 125 -20.14 42.40 15.10
C GLY A 125 -21.27 43.31 15.61
N ARG A 126 -20.99 44.58 15.95
CA ARG A 126 -21.98 45.53 16.48
C ARG A 126 -22.21 46.74 15.60
N VAL A 127 -21.19 47.18 14.84
CA VAL A 127 -21.21 48.42 14.07
C VAL A 127 -20.78 48.17 12.63
N THR A 128 -21.71 48.30 11.70
CA THR A 128 -21.44 48.20 10.25
C THR A 128 -20.75 49.47 9.73
N PRO A 129 -19.87 49.37 8.71
CA PRO A 129 -19.21 50.53 8.14
C PRO A 129 -20.12 51.63 7.56
N SER A 130 -19.73 52.90 7.78
CA SER A 130 -20.47 54.05 7.24
C SER A 130 -20.08 54.35 5.78
N LEU A 131 -21.08 54.72 4.97
CA LEU A 131 -20.94 54.96 3.52
C LEU A 131 -20.33 56.32 3.16
N ASN A 132 -20.30 57.25 4.10
CA ASN A 132 -19.99 58.67 3.84
C ASN A 132 -18.48 58.98 3.86
N ARG A 133 -17.60 57.97 3.88
CA ARG A 133 -16.14 58.16 4.01
C ARG A 133 -15.36 57.29 3.03
N PRO A 134 -14.20 57.75 2.53
CA PRO A 134 -13.39 57.01 1.57
C PRO A 134 -12.88 55.69 2.16
N LEU A 135 -12.90 54.63 1.34
CA LEU A 135 -12.44 53.27 1.69
C LEU A 135 -10.95 53.19 2.10
N ASN A 136 -10.16 54.22 1.79
CA ASN A 136 -8.70 54.22 1.98
C ASN A 136 -8.25 54.85 3.32
N SER A 137 -9.17 55.23 4.21
CA SER A 137 -8.81 55.74 5.54
C SER A 137 -8.45 54.61 6.50
N LEU A 138 -7.52 54.87 7.42
CA LEU A 138 -7.21 53.97 8.54
C LEU A 138 -8.49 53.67 9.35
N GLU A 139 -8.79 52.39 9.51
CA GLU A 139 -9.91 51.92 10.33
C GLU A 139 -9.41 51.03 11.46
N MET A 140 -9.93 51.27 12.67
CA MET A 140 -9.70 50.51 13.89
C MET A 140 -10.98 49.77 14.28
N ILE A 141 -10.85 48.47 14.51
CA ILE A 141 -11.93 47.57 14.93
C ILE A 141 -11.58 47.07 16.33
N GLU A 142 -12.39 47.41 17.32
CA GLU A 142 -12.24 46.92 18.69
C GLU A 142 -13.04 45.62 18.87
N LEU A 143 -12.42 44.61 19.48
CA LEU A 143 -13.11 43.36 19.81
C LEU A 143 -13.85 43.50 21.14
N PRO A 144 -15.16 43.22 21.20
CA PRO A 144 -15.94 43.33 22.43
C PRO A 144 -15.69 42.14 23.35
N LEU A 145 -14.61 42.20 24.14
CA LEU A 145 -14.22 41.14 25.09
C LEU A 145 -14.87 41.35 26.47
N SER A 146 -15.37 40.26 27.08
CA SER A 146 -15.94 40.28 28.43
C SER A 146 -14.90 40.08 29.54
N VAL A 147 -13.74 39.52 29.20
CA VAL A 147 -12.63 39.22 30.12
C VAL A 147 -11.36 39.94 29.62
N GLN A 148 -10.47 40.31 30.54
CA GLN A 148 -9.22 41.00 30.21
C GLN A 148 -8.28 40.10 29.38
N PRO A 149 -7.91 40.51 28.16
CA PRO A 149 -7.01 39.76 27.31
C PRO A 149 -5.57 39.84 27.83
N THR A 150 -4.86 38.72 27.75
CA THR A 150 -3.45 38.58 28.17
C THR A 150 -2.52 38.32 27.01
N LEU A 151 -2.95 37.59 25.98
CA LEU A 151 -2.16 37.28 24.77
C LEU A 151 -3.04 37.21 23.52
N ILE A 152 -2.45 37.52 22.38
CA ILE A 152 -3.07 37.37 21.06
C ILE A 152 -2.23 36.44 20.16
N ALA A 153 -2.89 35.65 19.33
CA ALA A 153 -2.27 34.88 18.25
C ALA A 153 -3.13 34.97 16.98
N CYS A 154 -2.49 34.99 15.81
CA CYS A 154 -3.15 35.15 14.52
C CYS A 154 -2.76 34.01 13.57
N CYS A 155 -3.75 33.33 13.00
CA CYS A 155 -3.51 32.32 11.97
C CYS A 155 -3.29 33.01 10.62
N GLN A 156 -2.07 32.89 10.09
CA GLN A 156 -1.69 33.52 8.83
C GLN A 156 -2.46 32.97 7.62
N CYS A 157 -3.00 31.75 7.70
CA CYS A 157 -3.64 31.07 6.58
C CYS A 157 -5.16 31.33 6.51
N THR A 158 -5.85 31.27 7.66
CA THR A 158 -7.31 31.48 7.73
C THR A 158 -7.68 32.92 8.07
N GLY A 159 -6.77 33.66 8.69
CA GLY A 159 -7.04 35.00 9.21
C GLY A 159 -7.70 35.02 10.60
N ASN A 160 -7.98 33.86 11.21
CA ASN A 160 -8.61 33.81 12.53
C ASN A 160 -7.68 34.29 13.64
N LEU A 161 -8.29 34.77 14.72
CA LEU A 161 -7.60 35.24 15.92
C LEU A 161 -7.90 34.31 17.11
N LEU A 162 -6.88 33.97 17.87
CA LEU A 162 -7.01 33.27 19.14
C LEU A 162 -6.59 34.23 20.26
N ILE A 163 -7.49 34.51 21.19
CA ILE A 163 -7.29 35.51 22.25
C ILE A 163 -7.31 34.81 23.59
N ALA A 164 -6.20 34.86 24.32
CA ALA A 164 -6.09 34.29 25.65
C ALA A 164 -6.50 35.31 26.71
N SER A 165 -7.21 34.84 27.73
CA SER A 165 -7.57 35.55 28.96
C SER A 165 -7.19 34.67 30.15
N GLY A 166 -5.95 34.80 30.62
CA GLY A 166 -5.39 33.95 31.66
C GLY A 166 -5.24 32.50 31.22
N ASN A 167 -5.97 31.57 31.85
CA ASN A 167 -5.93 30.14 31.56
C ASN A 167 -7.01 29.67 30.56
N SER A 168 -7.55 30.59 29.77
CA SER A 168 -8.51 30.25 28.73
C SER A 168 -8.27 31.05 27.45
N ALA A 169 -8.70 30.55 26.30
CA ALA A 169 -8.65 31.27 25.04
C ALA A 169 -9.93 31.13 24.22
N ILE A 170 -10.31 32.18 23.51
CA ILE A 170 -11.49 32.22 22.62
C ILE A 170 -11.01 32.43 21.18
N LEU A 171 -11.58 31.65 20.26
CA LEU A 171 -11.36 31.81 18.83
C LEU A 171 -12.33 32.86 18.27
N HIS A 172 -11.80 33.86 17.57
CA HIS A 172 -12.54 34.82 16.78
C HIS A 172 -12.34 34.52 15.31
N GLU A 173 -13.43 34.18 14.61
CA GLU A 173 -13.40 33.87 13.19
C GLU A 173 -13.30 35.16 12.37
N PHE A 174 -12.40 35.16 11.38
CA PHE A 174 -12.29 36.22 10.40
C PHE A 174 -13.36 36.07 9.32
N LYS A 175 -14.14 37.13 9.10
CA LYS A 175 -15.18 37.17 8.08
C LYS A 175 -15.03 38.38 7.17
N ILE A 176 -15.41 38.18 5.91
CA ILE A 176 -15.62 39.26 4.96
C ILE A 176 -17.13 39.40 4.79
N GLU A 177 -17.72 40.37 5.47
CA GLU A 177 -19.14 40.66 5.39
C GLU A 177 -19.44 41.62 4.25
N THR A 178 -20.67 41.56 3.73
CA THR A 178 -21.14 42.48 2.70
C THR A 178 -22.25 43.34 3.28
N GLN A 179 -22.07 44.66 3.25
CA GLN A 179 -23.09 45.59 3.65
C GLN A 179 -24.26 45.54 2.66
N GLN A 180 -25.47 45.22 3.14
CA GLN A 180 -26.63 44.95 2.29
C GLN A 180 -27.02 46.12 1.37
N VAL A 181 -26.92 47.36 1.86
CA VAL A 181 -27.36 48.57 1.12
C VAL A 181 -26.39 48.96 0.00
N SER A 182 -25.09 48.85 0.25
CA SER A 182 -24.03 49.36 -0.63
C SER A 182 -23.30 48.28 -1.41
N LYS A 183 -23.51 47.01 -1.05
CA LYS A 183 -22.75 45.84 -1.52
C LYS A 183 -21.23 45.94 -1.28
N ILE A 184 -20.79 46.85 -0.40
CA ILE A 184 -19.38 47.00 -0.03
C ILE A 184 -18.99 45.86 0.92
N LYS A 185 -17.86 45.22 0.62
CA LYS A 185 -17.27 44.19 1.47
C LYS A 185 -16.40 44.83 2.55
N PHE A 186 -16.46 44.31 3.78
CA PHE A 186 -15.63 44.76 4.90
C PHE A 186 -15.21 43.59 5.78
N ILE A 187 -14.12 43.77 6.53
CA ILE A 187 -13.58 42.77 7.46
C ILE A 187 -14.36 42.82 8.77
N ASP A 188 -14.77 41.70 9.33
CA ASP A 188 -15.31 41.64 10.70
C ASP A 188 -14.87 40.36 11.41
N PHE A 189 -15.12 40.30 12.72
CA PHE A 189 -14.71 39.20 13.58
C PHE A 189 -15.84 38.72 14.48
N GLU A 190 -16.11 37.42 14.46
CA GLU A 190 -17.16 36.80 15.28
C GLU A 190 -16.56 35.88 16.35
N PRO A 191 -16.86 36.08 17.64
CA PRO A 191 -16.39 35.20 18.71
C PRO A 191 -17.13 33.86 18.69
N ARG A 192 -16.40 32.76 18.87
CA ARG A 192 -17.01 31.43 18.98
C ARG A 192 -17.64 31.20 20.37
N PRO A 193 -18.75 30.43 20.45
CA PRO A 193 -19.51 30.22 21.70
C PRO A 193 -18.83 29.22 22.66
N TRP A 194 -17.61 28.81 22.37
CA TRP A 194 -16.80 27.91 23.19
C TRP A 194 -15.42 28.53 23.40
N SER A 195 -14.77 28.14 24.51
CA SER A 195 -13.42 28.57 24.85
C SER A 195 -12.54 27.35 25.16
N LEU A 196 -11.26 27.46 24.87
CA LEU A 196 -10.25 26.50 25.27
C LEU A 196 -9.83 26.79 26.71
N GLY A 197 -9.84 25.79 27.57
CA GLY A 197 -9.32 25.86 28.94
C GLY A 197 -7.96 25.17 29.04
N PHE A 198 -7.03 25.80 29.75
CA PHE A 198 -5.66 25.33 29.97
C PHE A 198 -5.42 25.08 31.46
N THR A 199 -4.58 24.10 31.80
CA THR A 199 -4.14 23.86 33.19
C THR A 199 -3.04 24.82 33.67
N PHE A 200 -2.38 25.54 32.76
CA PHE A 200 -1.38 26.56 33.04
C PHE A 200 -1.69 27.86 32.27
N ILE A 201 -1.03 28.96 32.63
CA ILE A 201 -1.20 30.25 31.96
C ILE A 201 -0.12 30.39 30.88
N PRO A 202 -0.49 30.37 29.59
CA PRO A 202 0.50 30.50 28.52
C PRO A 202 1.16 31.88 28.53
N THR A 203 2.46 31.93 28.27
CA THR A 203 3.22 33.16 27.97
C THR A 203 3.46 33.34 26.47
N ARG A 204 3.37 32.25 25.70
CA ARG A 204 3.38 32.26 24.23
C ARG A 204 2.27 31.37 23.68
N MET A 205 1.71 31.77 22.54
CA MET A 205 0.62 31.07 21.86
C MET A 205 0.73 31.26 20.35
N GLU A 206 0.63 30.18 19.59
CA GLU A 206 0.62 30.20 18.12
C GLU A 206 -0.49 29.30 17.57
N ILE A 207 -1.08 29.71 16.45
CA ILE A 207 -2.15 28.98 15.76
C ILE A 207 -1.86 28.95 14.26
N ILE A 208 -1.88 27.76 13.67
CA ILE A 208 -1.66 27.54 12.24
C ILE A 208 -2.61 26.44 11.77
N GLU A 209 -3.50 26.78 10.84
CA GLU A 209 -4.57 25.90 10.40
C GLU A 209 -5.36 25.36 11.63
N ASP A 210 -5.47 24.04 11.78
CA ASP A 210 -6.12 23.36 12.91
C ASP A 210 -5.17 22.95 14.05
N PHE A 211 -3.93 23.45 14.05
CA PHE A 211 -2.93 23.18 15.08
C PHE A 211 -2.70 24.41 15.96
N ILE A 212 -2.59 24.17 17.26
CA ILE A 212 -2.36 25.20 18.27
C ILE A 212 -1.20 24.76 19.16
N ALA A 213 -0.28 25.68 19.45
CA ALA A 213 0.76 25.47 20.45
C ALA A 213 0.72 26.57 21.51
N ILE A 214 0.87 26.14 22.76
CA ILE A 214 0.90 27.01 23.95
C ILE A 214 2.13 26.65 24.79
N MET A 215 2.75 27.67 25.38
CA MET A 215 4.00 27.50 26.13
C MET A 215 4.08 28.48 27.29
N ASP A 216 4.60 28.01 28.43
CA ASP A 216 5.14 28.85 29.50
C ASP A 216 6.64 28.56 29.70
N ASN A 217 7.26 29.05 30.78
CA ASN A 217 8.70 28.87 30.98
C ASN A 217 9.10 27.40 31.23
N THR A 218 8.16 26.51 31.56
CA THR A 218 8.41 25.12 32.00
C THR A 218 7.62 24.06 31.26
N THR A 219 6.54 24.44 30.58
CA THR A 219 5.58 23.55 29.92
C THR A 219 5.32 24.00 28.48
N LEU A 220 5.21 23.02 27.59
CA LEU A 220 4.79 23.18 26.19
C LEU A 220 3.64 22.21 25.93
N SER A 221 2.61 22.65 25.22
CA SER A 221 1.59 21.76 24.68
C SER A 221 1.25 22.12 23.24
N VAL A 222 1.31 21.13 22.36
CA VAL A 222 0.91 21.19 20.95
C VAL A 222 -0.25 20.23 20.76
N PHE A 223 -1.35 20.75 20.23
CA PHE A 223 -2.59 19.99 20.04
C PHE A 223 -3.30 20.42 18.77
N ARG A 224 -4.16 19.54 18.28
CA ARG A 224 -4.99 19.76 17.11
C ARG A 224 -6.45 19.88 17.51
N LEU A 225 -7.16 20.82 16.89
CA LEU A 225 -8.59 21.02 17.08
C LEU A 225 -9.35 20.45 15.88
N THR A 226 -9.92 19.25 16.03
CA THR A 226 -10.66 18.56 14.97
C THR A 226 -12.16 18.62 15.21
N ASN A 227 -12.99 18.42 14.19
CA ASN A 227 -14.44 18.38 14.33
C ASN A 227 -14.96 17.07 13.72
N SER A 228 -15.50 16.18 14.57
CA SER A 228 -15.86 14.81 14.18
C SER A 228 -16.92 14.76 13.07
N MET A 229 -17.86 15.72 13.08
CA MET A 229 -18.93 15.80 12.07
C MET A 229 -18.41 16.01 10.64
N TYR A 230 -17.21 16.59 10.49
CA TYR A 230 -16.58 16.76 9.19
C TYR A 230 -15.69 15.56 8.80
N GLU A 231 -15.24 14.75 9.76
CA GLU A 231 -14.38 13.57 9.50
C GLU A 231 -15.20 12.29 9.20
N ASP A 232 -16.37 12.09 9.81
CA ASP A 232 -17.17 10.87 9.65
C ASP A 232 -17.81 10.73 8.24
N ILE A 233 -18.05 11.84 7.55
CA ILE A 233 -18.58 11.81 6.17
C ILE A 233 -17.52 11.30 5.19
N ASP A 234 -16.23 11.40 5.52
CA ASP A 234 -15.14 10.96 4.65
C ASP A 234 -14.98 9.43 4.65
N GLN A 235 -15.38 8.72 5.72
CA GLN A 235 -15.40 7.24 5.75
C GLN A 235 -16.59 6.64 4.99
N LEU A 236 -17.73 7.34 4.95
CA LEU A 236 -18.93 6.93 4.22
C LEU A 236 -18.84 7.24 2.71
N SER A 237 -18.12 8.30 2.33
CA SER A 237 -17.91 8.68 0.92
C SER A 237 -16.84 7.86 0.20
N SER A 238 -15.88 7.28 0.94
CA SER A 238 -14.92 6.29 0.39
C SER A 238 -15.54 4.93 0.07
N LEU A 239 -16.72 4.62 0.63
CA LEU A 239 -17.45 3.37 0.36
C LEU A 239 -18.47 3.49 -0.78
N THR A 240 -18.79 4.72 -1.21
CA THR A 240 -19.87 5.00 -2.18
C THR A 240 -19.39 5.55 -3.52
N SER A 241 -18.07 5.69 -3.71
CA SER A 241 -17.48 6.20 -4.96
C SER A 241 -16.96 5.09 -5.88
N THR A 242 -17.79 4.06 -6.11
CA THR A 242 -17.82 3.31 -7.37
C THR A 242 -19.30 3.08 -7.72
N SER A 243 -19.72 3.50 -8.92
CA SER A 243 -21.12 3.69 -9.38
C SER A 243 -21.76 4.97 -8.79
N SER A 244 -22.08 6.02 -9.54
CA SER A 244 -22.77 6.06 -10.82
C SER A 244 -22.67 7.46 -11.43
N SER A 245 -22.52 7.53 -12.75
CA SER A 245 -22.91 8.69 -13.56
C SER A 245 -24.38 8.56 -13.96
N VAL A 246 -25.15 9.65 -13.93
CA VAL A 246 -26.13 10.15 -14.93
C VAL A 246 -27.20 11.03 -14.24
N ASP A 247 -27.58 12.10 -14.97
CA ASP A 247 -28.33 13.32 -14.65
C ASP A 247 -29.81 13.25 -14.19
N LYS A 248 -30.26 14.46 -13.76
CA LYS A 248 -31.63 15.07 -13.66
C LYS A 248 -32.29 14.91 -12.29
N THR A 249 -32.74 15.97 -11.61
CA THR A 249 -33.65 17.03 -12.08
C THR A 249 -33.42 18.38 -11.40
N SER A 250 -33.26 19.44 -12.19
CA SER A 250 -33.40 20.84 -11.77
C SER A 250 -34.85 21.30 -11.94
N ILE A 251 -35.51 21.72 -10.86
CA ILE A 251 -36.65 22.62 -10.91
C ILE A 251 -36.25 23.90 -10.15
N SER A 252 -36.43 24.99 -10.90
CA SER A 252 -36.15 26.40 -10.70
C SER A 252 -36.65 27.04 -9.40
N THR A 253 -35.94 28.09 -8.97
CA THR A 253 -36.57 29.41 -8.75
C THR A 253 -35.59 30.51 -9.16
N ASP A 254 -35.81 31.03 -10.36
CA ASP A 254 -35.23 32.29 -10.85
C ASP A 254 -35.91 33.48 -10.18
N SER A 255 -35.15 34.54 -9.90
CA SER A 255 -35.62 35.91 -10.08
C SER A 255 -34.47 36.85 -10.39
N SER A 256 -34.15 36.99 -11.68
CA SER A 256 -33.61 38.24 -12.24
C SER A 256 -33.96 38.37 -13.72
N LEU A 257 -34.81 39.36 -14.00
CA LEU A 257 -35.26 39.89 -15.30
C LEU A 257 -35.35 41.42 -15.03
N VAL A 258 -34.93 42.40 -15.85
CA VAL A 258 -34.55 42.51 -17.28
C VAL A 258 -33.72 43.80 -17.45
N GLU A 259 -33.08 43.92 -18.63
CA GLU A 259 -32.78 45.13 -19.45
C GLU A 259 -31.30 45.54 -19.54
N ASN A 260 -30.70 45.82 -20.70
CA ASN A 260 -31.02 45.53 -22.10
C ASN A 260 -29.79 45.85 -22.98
N SER A 261 -29.75 45.22 -24.16
CA SER A 261 -29.31 45.75 -25.48
C SER A 261 -27.92 45.44 -26.08
N SER A 262 -28.03 44.83 -27.28
CA SER A 262 -27.22 44.94 -28.52
C SER A 262 -25.83 44.28 -28.56
N SER A 263 -25.37 43.57 -29.60
CA SER A 263 -25.89 43.21 -30.94
C SER A 263 -24.77 42.45 -31.71
N LEU A 264 -25.14 41.63 -32.71
CA LEU A 264 -24.31 41.00 -33.78
C LEU A 264 -23.32 39.90 -33.32
N GLY A 265 -23.15 38.76 -33.99
CA GLY A 265 -23.60 38.25 -35.29
C GLY A 265 -22.61 37.18 -35.78
N ASN A 266 -23.10 36.28 -36.64
CA ASN A 266 -22.42 35.23 -37.42
C ASN A 266 -22.20 33.88 -36.71
N ASP A 267 -22.90 32.81 -37.07
CA ASP A 267 -22.95 32.08 -38.37
C ASP A 267 -21.68 31.27 -38.63
N ASP A 268 -21.79 29.94 -38.51
CA ASP A 268 -21.67 28.97 -39.61
C ASP A 268 -21.36 27.57 -39.03
N ALA A 269 -22.30 26.63 -39.16
CA ALA A 269 -22.40 25.63 -40.24
C ALA A 269 -21.52 24.39 -39.92
N SER A 270 -22.07 23.31 -39.34
CA SER A 270 -22.98 22.30 -39.91
C SER A 270 -22.27 21.19 -40.71
N LEU A 271 -22.84 19.98 -40.54
CA LEU A 271 -22.84 18.79 -41.40
C LEU A 271 -22.26 17.56 -40.67
N GLN A 272 -23.14 16.75 -40.08
CA GLN A 272 -23.85 15.60 -40.69
C GLN A 272 -22.94 14.37 -40.63
N GLY A 273 -23.36 13.19 -40.21
CA GLY A 273 -24.64 12.50 -40.03
C GLY A 273 -24.22 11.02 -39.96
N THR A 274 -24.79 10.12 -39.16
CA THR A 274 -26.07 9.41 -39.35
C THR A 274 -26.06 8.33 -38.24
N ASN A 275 -27.00 8.33 -37.30
CA ASN A 275 -28.32 7.71 -37.33
C ASN A 275 -28.38 6.18 -37.04
N ILE A 276 -29.04 5.86 -35.91
CA ILE A 276 -30.25 5.01 -35.83
C ILE A 276 -30.06 3.46 -35.84
N LYS A 277 -30.26 2.81 -34.69
CA LYS A 277 -31.50 2.09 -34.23
C LYS A 277 -31.26 0.85 -33.35
N HIS A 278 -31.99 0.88 -32.23
CA HIS A 278 -32.39 -0.16 -31.28
C HIS A 278 -32.93 -1.49 -31.84
N LYS A 279 -32.73 -2.56 -31.05
CA LYS A 279 -33.74 -3.52 -30.51
C LYS A 279 -33.06 -4.39 -29.42
N THR A 280 -33.29 -4.17 -28.12
CA THR A 280 -34.27 -4.86 -27.22
C THR A 280 -34.18 -6.39 -27.19
N ILE A 281 -33.84 -6.98 -26.03
CA ILE A 281 -34.75 -7.75 -25.14
C ILE A 281 -33.93 -8.41 -24.01
N ASP A 282 -34.42 -8.23 -22.78
CA ASP A 282 -33.99 -8.80 -21.50
C ASP A 282 -34.21 -10.32 -21.41
N GLN A 283 -33.43 -10.98 -20.53
CA GLN A 283 -34.00 -12.00 -19.64
C GLN A 283 -33.19 -12.22 -18.37
N ASP A 284 -33.93 -12.17 -17.26
CA ASP A 284 -33.59 -12.21 -15.84
C ASP A 284 -33.09 -13.56 -15.29
N CYS A 285 -32.43 -13.50 -14.12
CA CYS A 285 -32.81 -14.13 -12.82
C CYS A 285 -31.55 -14.43 -11.98
N GLN A 286 -31.31 -13.76 -10.85
CA GLN A 286 -31.83 -14.02 -9.48
C GLN A 286 -31.07 -15.08 -8.66
N TYR A 287 -30.98 -14.77 -7.35
CA TYR A 287 -30.95 -15.59 -6.12
C TYR A 287 -29.82 -15.14 -5.17
N VAL A 288 -29.95 -14.99 -3.83
CA VAL A 288 -31.03 -14.71 -2.85
C VAL A 288 -30.37 -14.92 -1.47
N THR A 289 -30.79 -14.13 -0.50
CA THR A 289 -30.53 -14.19 0.95
C THR A 289 -31.33 -15.30 1.66
N SER A 290 -30.84 -15.84 2.77
CA SER A 290 -31.71 -16.50 3.76
C SER A 290 -31.17 -16.41 5.20
N GLU A 291 -32.01 -15.87 6.07
CA GLU A 291 -32.01 -15.99 7.54
C GLU A 291 -32.44 -17.41 7.98
N ASN A 292 -32.22 -17.75 9.26
CA ASN A 292 -33.11 -18.66 10.00
C ASN A 292 -33.02 -18.43 11.51
N ASN A 293 -34.19 -18.47 12.17
CA ASN A 293 -34.42 -18.20 13.58
C ASN A 293 -35.37 -19.26 14.17
N GLU A 294 -35.22 -19.47 15.49
CA GLU A 294 -36.19 -19.95 16.50
C GLU A 294 -36.65 -21.43 16.63
N ILE A 295 -36.59 -21.92 17.89
CA ILE A 295 -37.62 -22.75 18.56
C ILE A 295 -37.80 -22.28 20.02
N ILE A 296 -39.06 -22.25 20.48
CA ILE A 296 -39.63 -21.73 21.75
C ILE A 296 -39.97 -22.88 22.74
N SER A 297 -39.82 -22.68 24.07
CA SER A 297 -40.94 -22.73 25.07
C SER A 297 -40.55 -22.87 26.56
N ASN A 298 -41.25 -22.05 27.38
CA ASN A 298 -41.75 -22.23 28.76
C ASN A 298 -40.82 -22.46 29.98
N ALA A 299 -40.84 -21.52 30.95
CA ALA A 299 -41.68 -21.58 32.16
C ALA A 299 -41.33 -20.47 33.20
N LYS A 300 -42.35 -20.04 33.96
CA LYS A 300 -42.37 -18.95 34.96
C LYS A 300 -42.05 -19.44 36.38
N SER A 301 -41.41 -18.60 37.20
CA SER A 301 -41.69 -18.40 38.65
C SER A 301 -40.87 -17.19 39.17
N LYS A 302 -41.46 -16.02 39.45
CA LYS A 302 -42.16 -15.54 40.68
C LYS A 302 -41.30 -15.34 41.94
N ASP A 303 -41.27 -14.06 42.35
CA ASP A 303 -41.40 -13.52 43.72
C ASP A 303 -40.21 -13.58 44.71
N LYS A 304 -39.59 -12.42 45.04
CA LYS A 304 -39.99 -11.53 46.18
C LYS A 304 -38.97 -10.41 46.52
N LYS A 305 -39.46 -9.16 46.36
CA LYS A 305 -39.58 -8.03 47.33
C LYS A 305 -38.38 -7.39 48.09
N HIS A 306 -38.33 -6.05 47.87
CA HIS A 306 -38.16 -4.91 48.80
C HIS A 306 -36.74 -4.61 49.33
N LYS A 307 -36.26 -3.36 49.52
CA LYS A 307 -36.88 -2.01 49.61
C LYS A 307 -35.79 -0.93 49.38
N GLY A 308 -36.19 0.33 49.16
CA GLY A 308 -35.36 1.47 48.70
C GLY A 308 -34.24 1.93 49.66
N THR A 309 -33.39 2.90 49.29
CA THR A 309 -33.74 4.34 49.27
C THR A 309 -32.69 5.16 48.49
N LYS A 310 -33.15 6.30 47.97
CA LYS A 310 -32.50 7.45 47.30
C LYS A 310 -31.13 7.87 47.88
N GLY A 311 -30.28 8.45 47.03
CA GLY A 311 -29.15 9.29 47.46
C GLY A 311 -28.25 9.69 46.31
N SER A 312 -28.41 10.93 45.85
CA SER A 312 -27.61 11.59 44.84
C SER A 312 -26.32 12.19 45.43
N THR A 313 -25.36 12.45 44.54
CA THR A 313 -24.42 13.59 44.58
C THR A 313 -23.11 13.48 45.39
N TRP A 314 -22.02 13.69 44.64
CA TRP A 314 -20.79 14.43 44.95
C TRP A 314 -19.62 13.82 45.75
N TYR A 315 -18.47 13.90 45.05
CA TYR A 315 -17.12 14.25 45.51
C TYR A 315 -16.88 14.46 47.00
N LYS A 316 -15.89 13.74 47.53
CA LYS A 316 -14.67 14.37 48.07
C LYS A 316 -13.55 13.34 48.22
N SER A 317 -12.37 13.73 47.74
CA SER A 317 -11.08 13.13 48.04
C SER A 317 -10.83 13.10 49.54
N GLU A 318 -10.12 12.07 50.00
CA GLU A 318 -9.14 12.24 51.07
C GLU A 318 -8.01 11.21 50.91
N THR A 319 -6.81 11.77 50.78
CA THR A 319 -5.50 11.22 51.14
C THR A 319 -5.53 10.42 52.45
N GLY A 320 -4.86 9.26 52.47
CA GLY A 320 -4.58 8.51 53.69
C GLY A 320 -3.66 7.33 53.44
N ASP A 321 -2.54 7.33 54.16
CA ASP A 321 -1.41 6.40 54.13
C ASP A 321 -1.76 4.90 54.10
N PHE A 322 -0.99 4.10 53.35
CA PHE A 322 -0.85 2.66 53.60
C PHE A 322 0.61 2.19 53.55
N ASN A 323 1.20 2.22 54.75
CA ASN A 323 2.08 1.24 55.38
C ASN A 323 2.66 0.07 54.55
N LYS A 324 3.99 -0.07 54.68
CA LYS A 324 4.80 -1.31 54.67
C LYS A 324 3.98 -2.62 54.59
N MET A 325 3.89 -3.21 53.40
CA MET A 325 3.52 -4.62 53.26
C MET A 325 4.74 -5.50 53.47
N LYS A 326 4.65 -6.38 54.46
CA LYS A 326 5.62 -7.46 54.73
C LYS A 326 5.61 -8.45 53.55
N ALA A 327 6.80 -8.82 53.08
CA ALA A 327 7.01 -9.81 52.03
C ALA A 327 6.47 -11.19 52.44
N SER A 328 5.54 -11.74 51.66
CA SER A 328 5.12 -13.14 51.75
C SER A 328 6.03 -13.98 50.84
N ASN A 329 6.86 -14.83 51.44
CA ASN A 329 7.98 -15.51 50.76
C ASN A 329 7.64 -16.68 49.81
N ASN A 330 6.39 -16.89 49.41
CA ASN A 330 5.99 -18.02 48.56
C ASN A 330 5.05 -17.60 47.43
N LYS A 331 5.60 -17.02 46.36
CA LYS A 331 4.91 -16.84 45.08
C LYS A 331 5.73 -17.53 43.98
N ASN A 332 5.12 -18.46 43.24
CA ASN A 332 5.73 -19.19 42.11
C ASN A 332 5.66 -18.41 40.78
N TYR A 333 5.57 -17.08 40.82
CA TYR A 333 5.59 -16.23 39.64
C TYR A 333 6.59 -15.08 39.84
N ILE A 334 7.07 -14.52 38.74
CA ILE A 334 7.95 -13.35 38.72
C ILE A 334 7.08 -12.11 38.88
N ASP A 335 7.32 -11.34 39.93
CA ASP A 335 6.67 -10.05 40.15
C ASP A 335 7.47 -8.98 39.40
N TRP A 336 7.02 -8.64 38.19
CA TRP A 336 7.73 -7.72 37.30
C TRP A 336 7.88 -6.31 37.88
N GLU A 337 6.92 -5.84 38.67
CA GLU A 337 7.06 -4.54 39.34
C GLU A 337 8.11 -4.62 40.44
N HIS A 338 8.15 -5.72 41.21
CA HIS A 338 9.15 -5.87 42.27
C HIS A 338 10.58 -6.06 41.74
N LEU A 339 10.74 -6.73 40.59
CA LEU A 339 12.03 -6.83 39.89
C LEU A 339 12.56 -5.46 39.46
N ILE A 340 11.68 -4.56 38.99
CA ILE A 340 12.06 -3.20 38.55
C ILE A 340 12.55 -2.35 39.71
N TYR A 341 11.90 -2.45 40.89
CA TYR A 341 12.24 -1.62 42.04
C TYR A 341 13.30 -2.22 42.97
N ASN A 342 13.47 -3.55 42.99
CA ASN A 342 14.35 -4.25 43.93
C ASN A 342 15.04 -5.48 43.28
N GLU A 343 15.68 -5.24 42.14
CA GLU A 343 16.30 -6.25 41.25
C GLU A 343 17.18 -7.28 41.98
N LYS A 344 18.04 -6.84 42.90
CA LYS A 344 19.00 -7.73 43.58
C LYS A 344 18.33 -8.77 44.47
N ASP A 345 17.32 -8.37 45.23
CA ASP A 345 16.64 -9.27 46.18
C ASP A 345 15.76 -10.28 45.43
N GLU A 346 15.09 -9.85 44.36
CA GLU A 346 14.23 -10.71 43.55
C GLU A 346 15.06 -11.67 42.67
N MET A 347 16.18 -11.22 42.11
CA MET A 347 17.13 -12.08 41.39
C MET A 347 17.71 -13.15 42.32
N GLN A 348 18.05 -12.79 43.56
CA GLN A 348 18.54 -13.74 44.54
C GLN A 348 17.45 -14.74 44.99
N ARG A 349 16.18 -14.31 45.09
CA ARG A 349 15.02 -15.21 45.29
C ARG A 349 14.87 -16.21 44.16
N LEU A 350 14.96 -15.76 42.91
CA LEU A 350 14.81 -16.60 41.71
C LEU A 350 15.98 -17.59 41.54
N ILE A 351 17.21 -17.21 41.90
CA ILE A 351 18.36 -18.11 41.99
C ILE A 351 18.14 -19.17 43.07
N THR A 352 17.65 -18.76 44.25
CA THR A 352 17.40 -19.68 45.38
C THR A 352 16.25 -20.65 45.08
N GLN A 353 15.30 -20.26 44.21
CA GLN A 353 14.22 -21.12 43.71
C GLN A 353 14.62 -21.98 42.50
N GLY A 354 15.87 -21.89 42.01
CA GLY A 354 16.37 -22.68 40.88
C GLY A 354 15.77 -22.29 39.52
N ILE A 355 15.14 -21.12 39.42
CA ILE A 355 14.54 -20.60 38.18
C ILE A 355 15.60 -19.97 37.27
N ILE A 356 16.65 -19.39 37.87
CA ILE A 356 17.78 -18.76 37.16
C ILE A 356 19.08 -19.42 37.63
N ASP A 357 19.91 -19.86 36.68
CA ASP A 357 21.23 -20.43 36.96
C ASP A 357 22.19 -19.30 37.38
N PRO A 358 22.88 -19.39 38.55
CA PRO A 358 23.82 -18.37 39.02
C PRO A 358 25.00 -18.10 38.08
N SER A 359 25.23 -18.98 37.09
CA SER A 359 26.26 -18.81 36.06
C SER A 359 25.80 -18.08 34.79
N SER A 360 24.51 -17.78 34.66
CA SER A 360 23.98 -17.07 33.49
C SER A 360 24.31 -15.57 33.53
N GLN A 361 25.00 -15.08 32.48
CA GLN A 361 25.28 -13.65 32.30
C GLN A 361 23.96 -12.84 32.28
N PRO A 362 23.95 -11.57 32.72
CA PRO A 362 22.74 -10.77 32.79
C PRO A 362 22.07 -10.69 31.42
N LEU A 363 20.91 -11.35 31.30
CA LEU A 363 20.09 -11.33 30.11
C LEU A 363 19.51 -9.92 29.98
N THR A 364 20.07 -9.11 29.10
CA THR A 364 19.54 -7.78 28.80
C THR A 364 18.31 -7.96 27.92
N VAL A 365 17.13 -8.02 28.52
CA VAL A 365 15.87 -7.98 27.78
C VAL A 365 15.63 -6.52 27.37
N ASN A 366 15.97 -6.18 26.14
CA ASN A 366 15.55 -4.91 25.53
C ASN A 366 14.03 -4.97 25.32
N LEU A 367 13.27 -4.55 26.33
CA LEU A 367 11.87 -4.17 26.14
C LEU A 367 11.84 -2.89 25.32
N SER A 368 10.90 -2.81 24.38
CA SER A 368 10.66 -1.63 23.53
C SER A 368 10.07 -0.47 24.35
N LEU A 369 10.88 0.10 25.24
CA LEU A 369 10.65 1.40 25.84
C LEU A 369 11.19 2.45 24.86
N ILE A 370 10.26 3.06 24.13
CA ILE A 370 10.30 4.47 23.71
C ILE A 370 11.64 4.90 23.10
N SER A 371 11.77 4.76 21.78
CA SER A 371 12.73 5.46 20.88
C SER A 371 13.78 6.35 21.57
N LEU A 372 14.71 5.73 22.30
CA LEU A 372 15.92 6.35 22.82
C LEU A 372 17.03 6.38 21.75
N GLU A 373 16.68 6.09 20.49
CA GLU A 373 17.60 5.77 19.39
C GLU A 373 17.97 6.94 18.47
N ARG A 374 17.58 8.19 18.75
CA ARG A 374 17.94 9.33 17.88
C ARG A 374 18.55 10.51 18.62
N VAL A 375 19.31 10.20 19.65
CA VAL A 375 20.28 11.14 20.21
C VAL A 375 21.55 10.99 19.37
N GLY A 376 21.91 12.03 18.61
CA GLY A 376 23.21 12.06 17.92
C GLY A 376 24.35 11.80 18.90
N PRO A 377 25.50 11.28 18.45
CA PRO A 377 26.59 10.88 19.34
C PRO A 377 27.08 12.09 20.17
N GLY A 378 26.77 12.07 21.47
CA GLY A 378 27.27 13.04 22.45
C GLY A 378 26.26 13.91 23.21
N HIS A 379 24.95 13.67 23.14
CA HIS A 379 23.95 14.44 23.91
C HIS A 379 23.35 13.65 25.10
N ALA A 380 23.09 14.37 26.19
CA ALA A 380 22.57 13.84 27.44
C ALA A 380 21.07 13.48 27.36
N LEU A 381 20.59 12.71 28.33
CA LEU A 381 19.18 12.36 28.57
C LEU A 381 18.24 13.54 28.26
N SER A 382 17.14 13.32 27.53
CA SER A 382 16.11 14.33 27.27
C SER A 382 15.69 15.02 28.58
N PRO A 383 15.77 16.37 28.70
CA PRO A 383 15.43 17.09 29.93
C PRO A 383 13.90 17.12 30.21
N PHE A 384 13.10 16.55 29.31
CA PHE A 384 11.66 16.63 29.32
C PHE A 384 10.99 15.40 29.91
N ILE A 385 9.95 15.63 30.70
CA ILE A 385 8.88 14.67 30.95
C ILE A 385 7.92 14.78 29.76
N LEU A 386 7.82 13.70 28.99
CA LEU A 386 6.93 13.59 27.83
C LEU A 386 5.51 13.25 28.29
N ASN A 387 4.53 13.99 27.75
CA ASN A 387 3.09 13.78 27.95
C ASN A 387 2.66 13.60 29.42
N PRO A 388 2.99 14.54 30.31
CA PRO A 388 2.64 14.41 31.72
C PRO A 388 1.13 14.59 31.90
N ALA A 389 0.52 13.78 32.78
CA ALA A 389 -0.93 13.73 32.95
C ALA A 389 -1.56 14.99 33.59
N ASP A 390 -0.73 15.87 34.16
CA ASP A 390 -1.14 17.14 34.76
C ASP A 390 -1.43 18.24 33.72
N ILE A 391 -0.87 18.13 32.51
CA ILE A 391 -1.14 19.05 31.40
C ILE A 391 -2.39 18.59 30.66
N ARG A 392 -3.49 19.34 30.81
CA ARG A 392 -4.77 19.04 30.16
C ARG A 392 -5.33 20.27 29.47
N ILE A 393 -5.89 20.04 28.29
CA ILE A 393 -6.59 21.05 27.49
C ILE A 393 -8.00 20.53 27.28
N PHE A 394 -8.98 21.38 27.49
CA PHE A 394 -10.40 21.01 27.41
C PHE A 394 -11.23 22.15 26.81
N ILE A 395 -12.37 21.83 26.24
CA ILE A 395 -13.29 22.82 25.67
C ILE A 395 -14.34 23.16 26.74
N LYS A 396 -14.52 24.45 27.02
CA LYS A 396 -15.58 24.99 27.86
C LYS A 396 -16.66 25.59 26.96
N THR A 397 -17.89 25.07 27.05
CA THR A 397 -19.05 25.61 26.32
C THR A 397 -19.87 26.51 27.25
N THR A 398 -20.39 27.63 26.74
CA THR A 398 -21.22 28.55 27.54
C THR A 398 -22.71 28.17 27.59
N SER A 399 -23.14 27.13 26.87
CA SER A 399 -24.52 26.60 26.92
C SER A 399 -24.59 25.11 26.56
N PRO A 400 -25.25 24.25 27.36
CA PRO A 400 -25.48 22.85 27.02
C PRO A 400 -26.69 22.62 26.06
N ASP A 401 -27.57 23.61 25.86
CA ASP A 401 -28.92 23.38 25.29
C ASP A 401 -29.19 23.97 23.88
N VAL A 402 -28.19 24.50 23.16
CA VAL A 402 -28.39 24.94 21.78
C VAL A 402 -27.74 23.92 20.84
N GLY A 403 -28.58 23.17 20.11
CA GLY A 403 -28.21 22.05 19.22
C GLY A 403 -27.38 22.41 17.98
N TRP A 404 -26.51 23.42 18.07
CA TRP A 404 -25.59 23.91 17.04
C TRP A 404 -24.15 24.01 17.56
N SER A 405 -23.82 23.34 18.67
CA SER A 405 -22.42 23.29 19.11
C SER A 405 -21.63 22.45 18.12
N GLU A 406 -20.76 23.11 17.37
CA GLU A 406 -19.76 22.45 16.55
C GLU A 406 -18.97 21.50 17.48
N ASN A 407 -19.09 20.18 17.24
CA ASN A 407 -18.47 19.14 18.06
C ASN A 407 -16.96 19.12 17.80
N TYR A 408 -16.24 20.07 18.37
CA TYR A 408 -14.79 20.08 18.35
C TYR A 408 -14.23 19.10 19.37
N MET A 409 -13.16 18.42 18.98
CA MET A 409 -12.37 17.53 19.82
C MET A 409 -10.92 18.02 19.84
N ILE A 410 -10.28 17.87 20.99
CA ILE A 410 -8.86 18.16 21.16
C ILE A 410 -8.09 16.85 21.01
N LYS A 411 -7.20 16.81 20.01
CA LYS A 411 -6.21 15.75 19.86
C LYS A 411 -4.86 16.28 20.30
N ASN A 412 -4.41 15.88 21.50
CA ASN A 412 -3.08 16.22 22.00
C ASN A 412 -2.01 15.55 21.14
N LEU A 413 -1.03 16.32 20.66
CA LEU A 413 0.06 15.82 19.82
C LEU A 413 1.37 15.69 20.61
N LEU A 414 1.71 16.72 21.40
CA LEU A 414 2.92 16.73 22.22
C LEU A 414 2.72 17.60 23.46
N CYS A 415 3.02 17.08 24.65
CA CYS A 415 3.20 17.88 25.84
C CYS A 415 4.60 17.66 26.42
N LEU A 416 5.35 18.74 26.65
CA LEU A 416 6.67 18.69 27.29
C LEU A 416 6.61 19.44 28.62
N LYS A 417 7.27 18.90 29.64
CA LYS A 417 7.52 19.60 30.90
C LYS A 417 8.98 19.45 31.30
N ILE A 418 9.65 20.55 31.59
CA ILE A 418 11.04 20.53 32.06
C ILE A 418 11.07 19.92 33.47
N ASN A 419 11.91 18.91 33.68
CA ASN A 419 12.02 18.23 34.97
C ASN A 419 12.85 19.08 35.96
N VAL A 420 12.17 19.68 36.94
CA VAL A 420 12.81 20.55 37.96
C VAL A 420 13.22 19.74 39.22
N GLY A 421 13.02 18.42 39.26
CA GLY A 421 13.17 17.58 40.46
C GLY A 421 14.58 16.99 40.72
N ASN A 422 15.10 17.23 41.93
CA ASN A 422 16.33 16.71 42.57
C ASN A 422 17.69 17.15 41.98
N ASN A 423 18.23 18.28 42.50
CA ASN A 423 19.64 18.73 42.57
C ASN A 423 20.60 18.59 41.36
N ASN A 424 20.19 17.96 40.26
CA ASN A 424 20.97 17.69 39.05
C ASN A 424 20.49 18.53 37.86
N ALA A 425 19.38 19.28 37.97
CA ALA A 425 18.97 20.31 37.02
C ALA A 425 19.83 21.60 37.11
N LYS A 426 21.03 21.48 37.69
CA LYS A 426 22.12 22.47 37.60
C LYS A 426 23.25 21.85 36.78
N VAL A 427 23.05 21.71 35.47
CA VAL A 427 24.20 21.63 34.58
C VAL A 427 24.73 23.07 34.48
N ASN A 428 25.85 23.36 35.16
CA ASN A 428 26.54 24.67 35.18
C ASN A 428 25.85 25.86 35.86
N GLY A 429 24.81 25.65 36.70
CA GLY A 429 24.21 26.74 37.48
C GLY A 429 23.20 27.63 36.73
N ILE A 430 22.84 27.28 35.49
CA ILE A 430 21.82 27.95 34.69
C ILE A 430 20.50 27.16 34.80
N LEU A 431 19.42 27.85 35.14
CA LEU A 431 18.09 27.24 35.27
C LEU A 431 17.50 27.01 33.87
N GLU A 432 17.24 25.75 33.52
CA GLU A 432 16.72 25.41 32.20
C GLU A 432 15.25 25.81 32.07
N ILE A 433 14.95 26.69 31.11
CA ILE A 433 13.59 27.17 30.81
C ILE A 433 13.38 27.19 29.30
N PHE A 434 12.13 27.12 28.87
CA PHE A 434 11.78 27.39 27.49
C PHE A 434 11.95 28.88 27.16
N LYS A 435 12.67 29.17 26.07
CA LYS A 435 12.96 30.55 25.63
C LYS A 435 12.07 30.96 24.46
N CYS A 436 12.01 30.14 23.42
CA CYS A 436 11.25 30.40 22.20
C CYS A 436 10.53 29.14 21.69
N MET A 437 9.43 29.39 20.98
CA MET A 437 8.64 28.41 20.25
C MET A 437 8.29 29.01 18.89
N VAL A 438 8.36 28.21 17.84
CA VAL A 438 7.97 28.58 16.48
C VAL A 438 7.26 27.40 15.81
N LEU A 439 6.02 27.61 15.38
CA LEU A 439 5.31 26.72 14.46
C LEU A 439 5.52 27.18 13.02
N LYS A 440 5.86 26.23 12.14
CA LYS A 440 6.02 26.48 10.70
C LYS A 440 5.25 25.44 9.89
N PRO A 441 4.28 25.85 9.05
CA PRO A 441 3.58 24.93 8.18
C PRO A 441 4.46 24.53 7.01
N LEU A 442 4.31 23.29 6.56
CA LEU A 442 5.04 22.74 5.42
C LEU A 442 4.07 22.45 4.27
N TYR A 443 3.96 23.40 3.34
CA TYR A 443 3.14 23.29 2.14
C TYR A 443 3.97 22.74 0.97
N MET A 444 3.52 21.66 0.35
CA MET A 444 4.18 20.99 -0.77
C MET A 444 3.71 21.56 -2.10
N LYS A 445 4.59 21.55 -3.12
CA LYS A 445 4.23 21.98 -4.48
C LYS A 445 3.15 21.14 -5.17
N LYS A 446 2.98 19.90 -4.70
CA LYS A 446 1.97 18.96 -5.17
C LYS A 446 0.94 18.74 -4.08
N GLU A 447 -0.31 18.54 -4.47
CA GLU A 447 -1.36 18.13 -3.54
C GLU A 447 -0.94 16.83 -2.84
N CYS A 448 -0.95 16.86 -1.51
CA CYS A 448 -0.55 15.73 -0.66
C CYS A 448 -1.61 15.37 0.36
N ASN A 449 -2.68 16.17 0.46
CA ASN A 449 -3.76 15.95 1.40
C ASN A 449 -5.11 16.02 0.67
N ILE A 450 -5.80 14.89 0.58
CA ILE A 450 -7.08 14.74 -0.12
C ILE A 450 -8.26 14.80 0.88
N THR A 451 -8.01 14.58 2.18
CA THR A 451 -9.02 14.38 3.24
C THR A 451 -9.55 15.68 3.86
N GLY A 452 -9.73 16.76 3.09
CA GLY A 452 -10.01 18.05 3.73
C GLY A 452 -10.55 19.18 2.88
N VAL A 453 -11.22 18.93 1.74
CA VAL A 453 -11.71 20.02 0.86
C VAL A 453 -13.09 20.58 1.30
N LYS A 454 -13.71 20.07 2.38
CA LYS A 454 -14.93 20.70 2.92
C LYS A 454 -14.58 21.98 3.70
N LYS A 455 -15.43 23.00 3.56
CA LYS A 455 -15.29 24.29 4.28
C LYS A 455 -15.18 24.05 5.79
N SER A 456 -13.99 24.25 6.33
CA SER A 456 -13.73 24.32 7.77
C SER A 456 -13.20 25.71 8.08
N MET A 457 -13.60 26.30 9.21
CA MET A 457 -13.08 27.61 9.60
C MET A 457 -11.58 27.57 9.98
N LEU A 458 -11.08 26.39 10.37
CA LEU A 458 -9.70 26.20 10.80
C LEU A 458 -8.79 25.76 9.65
N ARG A 459 -9.34 25.34 8.51
CA ARG A 459 -8.55 24.87 7.37
C ARG A 459 -8.73 25.81 6.20
N SER A 460 -7.64 26.38 5.72
CA SER A 460 -7.61 27.23 4.53
C SER A 460 -7.66 26.40 3.24
N ASP A 461 -7.88 27.05 2.09
CA ASP A 461 -7.81 26.40 0.78
C ASP A 461 -6.42 25.80 0.47
N LYS A 462 -5.39 26.22 1.22
CA LYS A 462 -4.01 25.73 1.14
C LYS A 462 -3.82 24.40 1.87
N TYR A 463 -4.78 23.97 2.67
CA TYR A 463 -4.71 22.74 3.47
C TYR A 463 -4.50 21.48 2.61
N ARG A 464 -4.99 21.45 1.36
CA ARG A 464 -4.75 20.35 0.39
C ARG A 464 -3.27 20.12 0.06
N TYR A 465 -2.46 21.18 0.20
CA TYR A 465 -1.02 21.17 -0.01
C TYR A 465 -0.24 21.00 1.31
N LEU A 466 -0.91 20.99 2.46
CA LEU A 466 -0.26 20.85 3.76
C LEU A 466 0.17 19.39 3.98
N GLN A 467 1.48 19.18 4.05
CA GLN A 467 2.04 17.87 4.43
C GLN A 467 2.07 17.71 5.95
N GLY A 468 2.33 18.80 6.68
CA GLY A 468 2.35 18.82 8.15
C GLY A 468 2.84 20.14 8.72
N ILE A 469 3.00 20.20 10.05
CA ILE A 469 3.49 21.36 10.78
C ILE A 469 4.73 20.98 11.57
N SER A 470 5.77 21.81 11.44
CA SER A 470 6.99 21.67 12.22
C SER A 470 6.93 22.59 13.44
N CYS A 471 7.20 22.04 14.63
CA CYS A 471 7.30 22.80 15.87
C CYS A 471 8.74 22.81 16.32
N PHE A 472 9.32 24.00 16.38
CA PHE A 472 10.64 24.21 16.96
C PHE A 472 10.51 24.85 18.34
N VAL A 473 11.11 24.23 19.34
CA VAL A 473 11.15 24.73 20.72
C VAL A 473 12.59 24.76 21.19
N CYS A 474 12.99 25.80 21.90
CA CYS A 474 14.33 25.87 22.46
C CYS A 474 14.33 26.05 23.97
N THR A 475 15.23 25.30 24.62
CA THR A 475 15.65 25.57 26.00
C THR A 475 16.77 26.61 25.96
N THR A 476 17.49 26.79 27.06
CA THR A 476 18.57 27.79 27.13
C THR A 476 19.78 27.43 26.25
N GLN A 477 20.08 26.15 26.05
CA GLN A 477 21.30 25.67 25.37
C GLN A 477 21.02 24.82 24.12
N GLU A 478 19.83 24.24 24.00
CA GLU A 478 19.48 23.34 22.92
C GLU A 478 18.14 23.70 22.28
N GLY A 479 18.00 23.41 20.99
CA GLY A 479 16.75 23.51 20.22
C GLY A 479 16.27 22.13 19.77
N TYR A 480 14.96 21.89 19.80
CA TYR A 480 14.34 20.62 19.45
C TYR A 480 13.31 20.85 18.34
N LEU A 481 13.45 20.11 17.25
CA LEU A 481 12.55 20.19 16.10
C LEU A 481 11.63 18.95 16.05
N TYR A 482 10.33 19.19 16.17
CA TYR A 482 9.28 18.20 16.00
C TYR A 482 8.52 18.44 14.70
N HIS A 483 7.91 17.40 14.15
CA HIS A 483 7.04 17.52 12.98
C HIS A 483 5.80 16.65 13.12
N PHE A 484 4.64 17.22 12.80
CA PHE A 484 3.34 16.59 12.90
C PHE A 484 2.71 16.52 11.51
N ALA A 485 2.48 15.31 11.00
CA ALA A 485 1.86 15.13 9.68
C ALA A 485 0.37 15.51 9.71
N ALA A 486 -0.12 16.10 8.62
CA ALA A 486 -1.52 16.54 8.52
C ALA A 486 -2.52 15.36 8.41
N ALA A 487 -2.08 14.26 7.77
CA ALA A 487 -2.91 13.09 7.47
C ALA A 487 -2.92 12.00 8.56
N SER A 488 -1.99 12.02 9.54
CA SER A 488 -1.89 10.95 10.55
C SER A 488 -2.96 11.10 11.63
N SER A 489 -3.91 10.15 11.65
CA SER A 489 -4.91 9.99 12.71
C SER A 489 -4.35 9.31 13.96
N SER A 490 -3.17 8.69 13.92
CA SER A 490 -2.50 8.14 15.11
C SER A 490 -2.07 9.25 16.08
N SER A 491 -2.27 9.01 17.37
CA SER A 491 -1.93 9.91 18.48
C SER A 491 -0.65 9.49 19.19
N VAL A 492 0.24 8.76 18.51
CA VAL A 492 1.39 8.10 19.13
C VAL A 492 2.62 8.33 18.26
N ASP A 493 3.69 8.78 18.93
CA ASP A 493 5.04 9.08 18.45
C ASP A 493 5.29 10.46 17.84
N ALA A 494 5.07 11.51 18.65
CA ALA A 494 5.76 12.78 18.47
C ALA A 494 7.29 12.57 18.65
N THR A 495 7.96 12.14 17.59
CA THR A 495 9.41 11.95 17.60
C THR A 495 10.12 13.27 17.35
N CYS A 496 11.09 13.59 18.23
CA CYS A 496 12.02 14.67 17.95
C CYS A 496 12.81 14.29 16.69
N LEU A 497 12.75 15.12 15.65
CA LEU A 497 13.46 14.86 14.40
C LEU A 497 14.97 15.07 14.57
N THR A 498 15.34 16.15 15.26
CA THR A 498 16.75 16.51 15.47
C THR A 498 16.89 17.56 16.59
N THR A 499 18.06 17.59 17.21
CA THR A 499 18.43 18.52 18.28
C THR A 499 19.55 19.45 17.81
N TYR A 500 19.39 20.76 18.00
CA TYR A 500 20.32 21.82 17.61
C TYR A 500 21.09 22.30 18.84
N PRO A 501 22.40 22.02 18.93
CA PRO A 501 23.23 22.54 20.01
C PRO A 501 23.65 23.97 19.69
N PHE A 502 23.30 24.92 20.55
CA PHE A 502 23.74 26.31 20.44
C PHE A 502 25.15 26.48 21.00
N THR A 503 25.91 27.46 20.49
CA THR A 503 27.27 27.70 21.00
C THR A 503 27.29 28.52 22.30
N ALA A 504 26.19 29.22 22.59
CA ALA A 504 25.96 30.00 23.80
C ALA A 504 24.45 30.09 24.12
N PRO A 505 24.04 30.60 25.31
CA PRO A 505 22.63 30.73 25.66
C PRO A 505 21.80 31.47 24.60
N VAL A 506 20.67 30.89 24.19
CA VAL A 506 19.80 31.44 23.16
C VAL A 506 18.78 32.44 23.71
N HIS A 507 18.60 33.55 22.99
CA HIS A 507 17.61 34.58 23.28
C HIS A 507 16.39 34.46 22.37
N HIS A 508 16.64 34.39 21.06
CA HIS A 508 15.62 34.38 20.02
C HIS A 508 16.01 33.43 18.90
N VAL A 509 15.01 32.90 18.20
CA VAL A 509 15.21 32.04 17.04
C VAL A 509 14.28 32.47 15.91
N ALA A 510 14.74 32.33 14.68
CA ALA A 510 13.96 32.49 13.47
C ALA A 510 14.11 31.24 12.61
N LEU A 511 12.97 30.61 12.29
CA LEU A 511 12.94 29.38 11.49
C LEU A 511 12.51 29.71 10.07
N GLU A 512 13.47 29.67 9.15
CA GLU A 512 13.19 29.65 7.72
C GLU A 512 12.78 28.25 7.27
N HIS A 513 12.43 28.10 6.00
CA HIS A 513 12.13 26.79 5.45
C HIS A 513 13.39 25.94 5.23
N THR A 514 14.59 26.53 5.10
CA THR A 514 15.83 25.77 4.80
C THR A 514 16.94 25.93 5.85
N VAL A 515 16.92 27.02 6.63
CA VAL A 515 17.94 27.36 7.62
C VAL A 515 17.27 27.76 8.95
N LEU A 516 17.90 27.41 10.07
CA LEU A 516 17.53 27.92 11.40
C LEU A 516 18.52 29.02 11.79
N HIS A 517 18.02 30.19 12.17
CA HIS A 517 18.82 31.26 12.76
C HIS A 517 18.57 31.35 14.26
N ALA A 518 19.64 31.30 15.05
CA ALA A 518 19.59 31.42 16.50
C ALA A 518 20.43 32.61 16.95
N LEU A 519 19.82 33.53 17.68
CA LEU A 519 20.51 34.63 18.33
C LEU A 519 20.93 34.19 19.74
N THR A 520 22.22 33.97 19.92
CA THR A 520 22.84 33.57 21.18
C THR A 520 23.61 34.74 21.81
N GLU A 521 24.08 34.57 23.05
CA GLU A 521 25.02 35.52 23.68
C GLU A 521 26.29 35.75 22.85
N ALA A 522 26.71 34.76 22.05
CA ALA A 522 27.90 34.86 21.21
C ALA A 522 27.63 35.57 19.86
N GLY A 523 26.36 35.68 19.44
CA GLY A 523 25.97 36.34 18.19
C GLY A 523 24.87 35.61 17.43
N LEU A 524 24.79 35.86 16.13
CA LEU A 524 23.84 35.21 15.23
C LEU A 524 24.46 33.94 14.62
N GLU A 525 23.87 32.80 14.97
CA GLU A 525 24.21 31.47 14.49
C GLU A 525 23.21 31.02 13.43
N SER A 526 23.66 30.32 12.39
CA SER A 526 22.82 29.80 11.29
C SER A 526 23.11 28.32 11.06
N TYR A 527 22.08 27.47 11.09
CA TYR A 527 22.18 26.01 11.07
C TYR A 527 21.39 25.39 9.91
N THR A 528 21.89 24.28 9.36
CA THR A 528 21.16 23.50 8.36
C THR A 528 19.96 22.76 8.96
N LEU A 529 18.88 22.58 8.19
CA LEU A 529 17.68 21.88 8.64
C LEU A 529 17.62 20.41 8.19
N ARG A 530 17.12 19.53 9.08
CA ARG A 530 16.88 18.10 8.77
C ARG A 530 15.50 17.78 8.20
N LEU A 531 14.62 18.78 8.03
CA LEU A 531 13.24 18.57 7.60
C LEU A 531 13.11 17.84 6.26
N SER A 532 14.04 18.07 5.33
CA SER A 532 14.09 17.38 4.02
C SER A 532 14.20 15.84 4.11
N HIS A 533 14.90 15.33 5.12
CA HIS A 533 15.07 13.90 5.35
C HIS A 533 13.75 13.25 5.78
N HIS A 534 12.99 13.98 6.60
CA HIS A 534 11.67 13.56 7.03
C HIS A 534 10.66 13.54 5.87
N ILE A 535 10.68 14.57 5.02
CA ILE A 535 9.85 14.63 3.80
C ILE A 535 10.19 13.46 2.86
N ALA A 536 11.47 13.15 2.68
CA ALA A 536 11.93 12.04 1.85
C ALA A 536 11.32 10.70 2.30
N LYS A 537 11.35 10.45 3.62
CA LYS A 537 10.82 9.23 4.23
C LYS A 537 9.30 9.11 4.10
N LEU A 538 8.58 10.23 4.16
CA LEU A 538 7.11 10.25 4.08
C LEU A 538 6.57 10.24 2.64
N SER A 539 7.41 10.51 1.64
CA SER A 539 6.99 10.41 0.25
C SER A 539 6.81 8.93 -0.14
N ASN A 540 5.60 8.40 0.09
CA ASN A 540 5.14 7.09 -0.42
C ASN A 540 5.02 7.15 -1.95
N ASN A 541 6.14 7.26 -2.67
CA ASN A 541 6.15 6.94 -4.09
C ASN A 541 6.36 5.43 -4.23
N ILE A 542 5.51 4.80 -5.01
CA ILE A 542 5.48 3.36 -5.36
C ILE A 542 6.84 2.89 -5.92
N ASP A 543 7.66 3.82 -6.43
CA ASP A 543 9.06 3.59 -6.75
C ASP A 543 9.96 3.95 -5.54
N GLY A 544 10.49 2.93 -4.85
CA GLY A 544 11.44 3.07 -3.74
C GLY A 544 12.71 3.88 -4.06
N THR A 545 12.88 4.27 -5.32
CA THR A 545 13.99 5.04 -5.88
C THR A 545 14.06 6.51 -5.43
N ARG A 546 12.96 7.12 -4.96
CA ARG A 546 12.95 8.55 -4.53
C ARG A 546 13.12 8.77 -3.03
N VAL A 547 13.20 7.70 -2.24
CA VAL A 547 13.18 7.77 -0.77
C VAL A 547 14.58 7.98 -0.18
N THR A 548 15.63 7.70 -0.96
CA THR A 548 17.02 7.77 -0.50
C THR A 548 17.39 9.19 -0.07
N CYS A 549 17.94 9.32 1.14
CA CYS A 549 18.45 10.55 1.72
C CYS A 549 19.66 10.23 2.62
N PRO A 550 20.52 11.22 2.92
CA PRO A 550 21.62 11.04 3.87
C PRO A 550 21.14 10.57 5.25
N SER A 551 22.01 10.05 6.10
CA SER A 551 21.59 9.54 7.41
C SER A 551 21.13 10.68 8.34
N ILE A 552 19.95 10.52 8.97
CA ILE A 552 19.39 11.47 9.95
C ILE A 552 20.25 11.55 11.22
N ILE A 553 21.09 10.53 11.47
CA ILE A 553 21.96 10.43 12.66
C ILE A 553 23.15 11.40 12.55
N GLU A 554 23.43 11.94 11.36
CA GLU A 554 24.54 12.86 11.18
C GLU A 554 24.33 14.20 11.89
N PRO A 555 25.40 14.75 12.51
CA PRO A 555 25.31 16.01 13.24
C PRO A 555 24.90 17.15 12.30
N ILE A 556 24.14 18.11 12.82
CA ILE A 556 23.81 19.33 12.07
C ILE A 556 25.08 20.18 11.84
N SER A 557 25.09 20.97 10.76
CA SER A 557 26.17 21.91 10.46
C SER A 557 25.80 23.35 10.84
N LEU A 558 26.68 24.03 11.58
CA LEU A 558 26.67 25.48 11.80
C LEU A 558 27.29 26.14 10.56
N ILE A 559 26.45 26.72 9.71
CA ILE A 559 26.83 27.30 8.42
C ILE A 559 27.17 28.78 8.47
N GLY A 560 26.80 29.47 9.55
CA GLY A 560 27.09 30.89 9.75
C GLY A 560 27.23 31.23 11.23
N LEU A 561 28.22 32.04 11.55
CA LEU A 561 28.44 32.58 12.90
C LEU A 561 28.92 34.03 12.75
N ARG A 562 28.12 35.00 13.20
CA ARG A 562 28.48 36.43 13.15
C ARG A 562 28.21 37.09 14.50
N PRO A 563 29.20 37.75 15.12
CA PRO A 563 28.99 38.44 16.39
C PRO A 563 28.15 39.70 16.17
N PHE A 564 27.15 39.90 17.02
CA PHE A 564 26.39 41.14 17.12
C PHE A 564 26.27 41.51 18.59
N LEU A 565 26.46 42.79 18.91
CA LEU A 565 26.44 43.28 20.28
C LEU A 565 25.11 43.94 20.62
N GLY A 566 24.62 43.70 21.83
CA GLY A 566 23.45 44.38 22.37
C GLY A 566 22.12 44.07 21.66
N ILE A 567 22.04 42.98 20.88
CA ILE A 567 20.79 42.61 20.21
C ILE A 567 19.75 42.16 21.22
N GLN A 568 18.57 42.79 21.17
CA GLN A 568 17.42 42.51 22.05
C GLN A 568 16.32 41.73 21.34
N LYS A 569 16.18 41.86 20.01
CA LYS A 569 15.13 41.18 19.24
C LYS A 569 15.67 40.71 17.88
N LEU A 570 15.18 39.54 17.47
CA LEU A 570 15.39 38.93 16.15
C LEU A 570 14.02 38.78 15.47
N LEU A 571 13.89 39.32 14.27
CA LEU A 571 12.73 39.16 13.39
C LEU A 571 13.20 38.65 12.04
N HIS A 572 12.32 37.98 11.30
CA HIS A 572 12.62 37.51 9.95
C HIS A 572 11.46 37.79 9.00
N THR A 573 11.81 38.02 7.75
CA THR A 573 10.91 38.09 6.60
C THR A 573 11.36 37.06 5.58
N LYS A 574 10.82 37.09 4.36
CA LYS A 574 11.23 36.18 3.29
C LYS A 574 12.66 36.48 2.82
N ASN A 575 13.04 37.76 2.74
CA ASN A 575 14.35 38.17 2.20
C ASN A 575 15.28 38.84 3.23
N TYR A 576 14.81 39.15 4.43
CA TYR A 576 15.61 39.87 5.42
C TYR A 576 15.53 39.27 6.82
N ILE A 577 16.67 39.27 7.52
CA ILE A 577 16.74 39.14 8.97
C ILE A 577 16.89 40.53 9.57
N ILE A 578 16.03 40.88 10.54
CA ILE A 578 16.09 42.15 11.25
C ILE A 578 16.57 41.92 12.68
N LEU A 579 17.61 42.64 13.07
CA LEU A 579 18.15 42.65 14.44
C LEU A 579 17.93 44.03 15.05
N LEU A 580 17.32 44.09 16.24
CA LEU A 580 17.18 45.33 16.99
C LEU A 580 18.16 45.34 18.15
N ALA A 581 19.08 46.29 18.13
CA ALA A 581 20.13 46.45 19.12
C ALA A 581 19.85 47.63 20.03
N LYS A 582 20.10 47.45 21.33
CA LYS A 582 20.08 48.51 22.32
C LYS A 582 21.52 48.84 22.71
N ALA A 583 21.91 50.08 22.47
CA ALA A 583 23.11 50.70 23.05
C ALA A 583 22.67 51.68 24.16
N ASP A 584 23.61 52.16 24.98
CA ASP A 584 23.35 52.89 26.24
C ASP A 584 22.24 53.96 26.13
N ASN A 585 22.18 54.71 25.03
CA ASN A 585 21.20 55.78 24.79
C ASN A 585 20.48 55.71 23.43
N SER A 586 20.58 54.62 22.67
CA SER A 586 19.98 54.55 21.33
C SER A 586 19.62 53.13 20.90
N TRP A 587 18.56 53.00 20.11
CA TRP A 587 18.22 51.75 19.44
C TRP A 587 18.69 51.80 17.98
N THR A 588 19.23 50.67 17.51
CA THR A 588 19.71 50.52 16.13
C THR A 588 19.06 49.29 15.52
N MET A 589 18.53 49.44 14.32
CA MET A 589 17.98 48.37 13.52
C MET A 589 19.01 47.97 12.45
N TYR A 590 19.32 46.69 12.39
CA TYR A 590 20.09 46.06 11.32
C TYR A 590 19.13 45.25 10.44
N SER A 591 19.08 45.56 9.15
CA SER A 591 18.41 44.72 8.15
C SER A 591 19.48 43.97 7.35
N LEU A 592 19.49 42.64 7.46
CA LEU A 592 20.46 41.75 6.82
C LEU A 592 19.79 41.04 5.64
N ASN A 593 20.33 41.23 4.44
CA ASN A 593 19.77 40.64 3.23
C ASN A 593 20.15 39.16 3.16
N LEU A 594 19.14 38.28 3.15
CA LEU A 594 19.33 36.83 3.09
C LEU A 594 19.89 36.38 1.74
N PRO A 595 20.85 35.45 1.71
CA PRO A 595 21.27 34.82 0.47
C PRO A 595 20.15 33.96 -0.09
N LYS A 596 20.09 33.88 -1.43
CA LYS A 596 19.24 32.88 -2.07
C LYS A 596 19.78 31.47 -1.81
N PHE A 597 18.91 30.47 -1.79
CA PHE A 597 19.28 29.08 -1.53
C PHE A 597 20.32 28.55 -2.52
N GLU A 598 20.33 29.04 -3.76
CA GLU A 598 21.37 28.65 -4.74
C GLU A 598 22.77 29.14 -4.35
N ASN A 599 22.87 30.33 -3.75
CA ASN A 599 24.16 30.88 -3.32
C ASN A 599 24.72 30.03 -2.18
N VAL A 600 23.89 29.73 -1.18
CA VAL A 600 24.27 28.85 -0.06
C VAL A 600 24.67 27.46 -0.57
N TYR A 601 23.94 26.91 -1.54
CA TYR A 601 24.30 25.64 -2.17
C TYR A 601 25.69 25.67 -2.83
N PHE A 602 25.99 26.70 -3.63
CA PHE A 602 27.31 26.82 -4.27
C PHE A 602 28.43 27.07 -3.26
N ASP A 603 28.17 27.84 -2.20
CA ASP A 603 29.14 28.09 -1.13
C ASP A 603 29.46 26.80 -0.36
N ILE A 604 28.43 25.99 -0.03
CA ILE A 604 28.63 24.66 0.55
C ILE A 604 29.45 23.76 -0.40
N LEU A 605 29.13 23.75 -1.70
CA LEU A 605 29.87 22.93 -2.68
C LEU A 605 31.33 23.35 -2.81
N ASN A 606 31.61 24.66 -2.79
CA ASN A 606 32.97 25.18 -2.86
C ASN A 606 33.76 24.79 -1.61
N ALA A 607 33.17 24.89 -0.42
CA ALA A 607 33.77 24.39 0.81
C ALA A 607 34.00 22.86 0.74
N ALA A 608 33.04 22.10 0.22
CA ALA A 608 33.14 20.65 0.08
C ALA A 608 34.32 20.24 -0.81
N ARG A 609 34.51 20.92 -1.95
CA ARG A 609 35.61 20.62 -2.90
C ARG A 609 37.00 20.67 -2.25
N ASN A 610 37.21 21.57 -1.29
CA ASN A 610 38.48 21.68 -0.55
C ASN A 610 38.76 20.45 0.33
N HIS A 611 37.71 19.71 0.70
CA HIS A 611 37.80 18.50 1.52
C HIS A 611 37.78 17.20 0.71
N LYS A 612 37.64 17.27 -0.63
CA LYS A 612 37.45 16.09 -1.49
C LYS A 612 38.59 15.06 -1.35
N SER A 613 39.84 15.52 -1.23
CA SER A 613 41.02 14.65 -1.06
C SER A 613 41.48 14.53 0.39
N SER A 614 41.29 15.55 1.21
CA SER A 614 41.80 15.59 2.60
C SER A 614 40.87 14.91 3.60
N SER A 615 39.55 14.94 3.39
CA SER A 615 38.56 14.32 4.28
C SER A 615 37.31 13.90 3.50
N PRO A 616 37.28 12.67 2.94
CA PRO A 616 36.12 12.15 2.21
C PRO A 616 34.82 12.17 3.03
N SER A 617 34.88 11.91 4.34
CA SER A 617 33.73 11.94 5.24
C SER A 617 33.14 13.34 5.43
N THR A 618 33.97 14.39 5.45
CA THR A 618 33.53 15.79 5.50
C THR A 618 32.95 16.22 4.15
N TYR A 619 33.58 15.80 3.06
CA TYR A 619 33.06 16.02 1.70
C TYR A 619 31.66 15.42 1.52
N ARG A 620 31.46 14.15 1.90
CA ARG A 620 30.17 13.46 1.85
C ARG A 620 29.10 14.18 2.67
N HIS A 621 29.45 14.57 3.90
CA HIS A 621 28.53 15.26 4.79
C HIS A 621 28.07 16.59 4.18
N LEU A 622 28.99 17.40 3.66
CA LEU A 622 28.66 18.66 3.02
C LEU A 622 27.80 18.50 1.75
N LEU A 623 28.08 17.48 0.94
CA LEU A 623 27.20 17.14 -0.18
C LEU A 623 25.79 16.75 0.32
N GLY A 624 25.70 16.04 1.44
CA GLY A 624 24.45 15.70 2.10
C GLY A 624 23.66 16.93 2.56
N GLU A 625 24.32 17.88 3.23
CA GLU A 625 23.72 19.16 3.64
C GLU A 625 23.24 19.98 2.44
N ALA A 626 24.06 20.08 1.40
CA ALA A 626 23.71 20.79 0.17
C ALA A 626 22.50 20.17 -0.54
N HIS A 627 22.46 18.84 -0.61
CA HIS A 627 21.33 18.10 -1.18
C HIS A 627 20.05 18.29 -0.36
N ALA A 628 20.15 18.20 0.97
CA ALA A 628 19.04 18.40 1.90
C ALA A 628 18.41 19.78 1.73
N LEU A 629 19.23 20.84 1.60
CA LEU A 629 18.80 22.21 1.38
C LEU A 629 18.05 22.37 0.04
N ILE A 630 18.64 21.91 -1.06
CA ILE A 630 18.03 22.05 -2.40
C ILE A 630 16.77 21.19 -2.55
N ARG A 631 16.74 19.99 -1.97
CA ARG A 631 15.54 19.14 -1.96
C ARG A 631 14.36 19.86 -1.30
N LEU A 632 14.59 20.47 -0.14
CA LEU A 632 13.57 21.23 0.58
C LEU A 632 13.13 22.47 -0.21
N ALA A 633 14.08 23.18 -0.81
CA ALA A 633 13.78 24.32 -1.69
C ALA A 633 12.92 23.91 -2.90
N LYS A 634 13.21 22.74 -3.50
CA LYS A 634 12.52 22.24 -4.69
C LYS A 634 11.08 21.85 -4.39
N ASP A 635 10.85 21.11 -3.30
CA ASP A 635 9.58 20.42 -3.07
C ASP A 635 8.55 21.26 -2.28
N VAL A 636 8.99 22.30 -1.55
CA VAL A 636 8.15 23.18 -0.71
C VAL A 636 7.74 24.47 -1.43
N PHE A 637 6.52 24.97 -1.17
CA PHE A 637 6.08 26.29 -1.60
C PHE A 637 6.60 27.41 -0.67
N TYR A 638 7.30 28.39 -1.25
CA TYR A 638 7.88 29.54 -0.51
C TYR A 638 7.04 30.82 -0.63
N ASP A 639 6.13 30.88 -1.59
CA ASP A 639 5.30 32.05 -1.87
C ASP A 639 3.95 31.59 -2.41
N MET A 640 2.87 31.96 -1.71
CA MET A 640 1.50 31.55 -2.03
C MET A 640 0.57 32.74 -2.20
N ASN A 641 1.12 33.97 -2.31
CA ASN A 641 0.32 35.19 -2.45
C ASN A 641 0.21 35.68 -3.90
N ASN A 642 0.95 35.07 -4.84
CA ASN A 642 0.82 35.32 -6.26
C ASN A 642 0.04 34.17 -6.91
N GLU A 643 -1.26 34.36 -7.11
CA GLU A 643 -2.11 33.45 -7.89
C GLU A 643 -1.78 33.47 -9.40
N GLU A 644 -0.85 34.34 -9.83
CA GLU A 644 -0.34 34.37 -11.19
C GLU A 644 0.87 33.44 -11.31
N PHE A 645 0.65 32.28 -11.92
CA PHE A 645 1.68 31.37 -12.44
C PHE A 645 2.48 32.08 -13.55
N ASP A 646 3.35 33.02 -13.18
CA ASP A 646 4.22 33.73 -14.09
C ASP A 646 5.33 32.81 -14.67
N ASP A 647 5.78 33.09 -15.89
CA ASP A 647 6.84 32.35 -16.60
C ASP A 647 8.17 32.38 -15.83
N THR A 648 8.36 33.39 -14.97
CA THR A 648 9.53 33.51 -14.07
C THR A 648 9.56 32.40 -13.01
N THR A 649 8.41 32.00 -12.46
CA THR A 649 8.31 30.93 -11.46
C THR A 649 8.67 29.58 -12.06
N ARG A 650 8.21 29.31 -13.30
CA ARG A 650 8.55 28.08 -14.05
C ARG A 650 10.06 27.97 -14.35
N LYS A 651 10.69 29.08 -14.72
CA LYS A 651 12.15 29.13 -14.95
C LYS A 651 12.94 28.86 -13.66
N ASN A 652 12.53 29.44 -12.54
CA ASN A 652 13.15 29.19 -11.24
C ASN A 652 12.98 27.73 -10.79
N ASP A 653 11.80 27.14 -11.01
CA ASP A 653 11.55 25.73 -10.71
C ASP A 653 12.41 24.79 -11.57
N LEU A 654 12.58 25.08 -12.86
CA LEU A 654 13.46 24.31 -13.73
C LEU A 654 14.92 24.43 -13.29
N LYS A 655 15.38 25.63 -12.96
CA LYS A 655 16.73 25.87 -12.44
C LYS A 655 16.97 25.07 -11.15
N LEU A 656 16.00 25.08 -10.23
CA LEU A 656 16.10 24.36 -8.96
C LEU A 656 16.05 22.84 -9.15
N LYS A 657 15.26 22.36 -10.11
CA LYS A 657 15.28 20.95 -10.54
C LYS A 657 16.64 20.55 -11.11
N ASN A 658 17.28 21.40 -11.90
CA ASN A 658 18.62 21.14 -12.43
C ASN A 658 19.68 21.09 -11.33
N LEU A 659 19.64 22.01 -10.36
CA LEU A 659 20.52 21.97 -9.18
C LEU A 659 20.28 20.72 -8.31
N TYR A 660 19.02 20.32 -8.16
CA TYR A 660 18.67 19.08 -7.48
C TYR A 660 19.27 17.86 -8.20
N ASN A 661 19.08 17.75 -9.52
CA ASN A 661 19.65 16.67 -10.32
C ASN A 661 21.18 16.65 -10.24
N GLN A 662 21.83 17.82 -10.26
CA GLN A 662 23.27 17.96 -10.05
C GLN A 662 23.68 17.48 -8.65
N SER A 663 22.94 17.85 -7.59
CA SER A 663 23.24 17.39 -6.23
C SER A 663 23.15 15.87 -6.11
N CYS A 664 22.15 15.24 -6.73
CA CYS A 664 22.00 13.79 -6.78
C CYS A 664 23.17 13.13 -7.51
N ALA A 665 23.56 13.66 -8.67
CA ALA A 665 24.69 13.14 -9.43
C ALA A 665 26.01 13.25 -8.63
N LEU A 666 26.25 14.36 -7.91
CA LEU A 666 27.45 14.53 -7.09
C LEU A 666 27.50 13.55 -5.89
N LEU A 667 26.36 13.25 -5.26
CA LEU A 667 26.28 12.23 -4.22
C LEU A 667 26.51 10.84 -4.80
N ALA A 668 25.94 10.52 -5.96
CA ALA A 668 26.20 9.27 -6.66
C ALA A 668 27.69 9.11 -7.05
N ASP A 669 28.32 10.16 -7.57
CA ASP A 669 29.75 10.20 -7.88
C ASP A 669 30.64 9.93 -6.65
N TYR A 670 30.16 10.26 -5.44
CA TYR A 670 30.84 9.92 -4.20
C TYR A 670 30.64 8.45 -3.86
N TYR A 671 29.39 7.98 -3.82
CA TYR A 671 29.06 6.61 -3.39
C TYR A 671 29.61 5.54 -4.33
N ILE A 672 29.70 5.78 -5.65
CA ILE A 672 30.31 4.84 -6.59
C ILE A 672 31.80 4.58 -6.32
N ARG A 673 32.49 5.58 -5.74
CA ARG A 673 33.91 5.52 -5.37
C ARG A 673 34.12 5.17 -3.89
N SER A 674 33.05 4.86 -3.15
CA SER A 674 33.18 4.48 -1.74
C SER A 674 33.91 3.14 -1.64
N GLU A 675 34.75 3.02 -0.62
CA GLU A 675 35.44 1.77 -0.28
C GLU A 675 34.47 0.78 0.41
N ASN A 676 33.33 1.25 0.92
CA ASN A 676 32.32 0.42 1.58
C ASN A 676 31.31 -0.12 0.57
N GLU A 677 31.10 -1.43 0.57
CA GLU A 677 30.16 -2.09 -0.35
C GLU A 677 28.70 -1.67 -0.11
N SER A 678 28.31 -1.44 1.15
CA SER A 678 26.96 -0.99 1.52
C SER A 678 26.56 0.36 0.93
N ASP A 679 27.55 1.16 0.56
CA ASP A 679 27.33 2.49 -0.02
C ASP A 679 27.01 2.42 -1.53
N TRP A 680 27.38 1.32 -2.21
CA TRP A 680 27.23 1.20 -3.66
C TRP A 680 25.76 1.18 -4.08
N ASP A 681 24.87 0.60 -3.26
CA ASP A 681 23.42 0.61 -3.52
C ASP A 681 22.82 2.01 -3.48
N LEU A 682 23.37 2.89 -2.63
CA LEU A 682 22.93 4.29 -2.54
C LEU A 682 23.23 5.03 -3.85
N CYS A 683 24.34 4.69 -4.51
CA CYS A 683 24.72 5.28 -5.79
C CYS A 683 23.65 5.06 -6.87
N ILE A 684 23.09 3.85 -6.96
CA ILE A 684 22.03 3.50 -7.92
C ILE A 684 20.83 4.42 -7.72
N SER A 685 20.39 4.59 -6.47
CA SER A 685 19.27 5.46 -6.13
C SER A 685 19.53 6.91 -6.54
N TYR A 686 20.70 7.45 -6.19
CA TYR A 686 21.03 8.85 -6.49
C TYR A 686 21.22 9.12 -7.99
N TYR A 687 21.77 8.19 -8.77
CA TYR A 687 21.81 8.34 -10.23
C TYR A 687 20.41 8.32 -10.85
N LYS A 688 19.54 7.40 -10.43
CA LYS A 688 18.14 7.38 -10.87
C LYS A 688 17.41 8.68 -10.48
N MET A 689 17.66 9.23 -9.29
CA MET A 689 17.12 10.53 -8.84
C MET A 689 17.65 11.72 -9.66
N SER A 690 18.87 11.63 -10.19
CA SER A 690 19.46 12.67 -11.05
C SER A 690 18.84 12.73 -12.44
N GLY A 691 18.21 11.63 -12.89
CA GLY A 691 17.66 11.49 -14.24
C GLY A 691 18.71 11.30 -15.33
N LEU A 692 19.96 11.01 -14.96
CA LEU A 692 21.02 10.65 -15.91
C LEU A 692 20.80 9.25 -16.46
N LYS A 693 21.08 9.07 -17.76
CA LYS A 693 21.07 7.77 -18.42
C LYS A 693 22.33 6.97 -18.08
N PRO A 694 22.32 5.62 -18.11
CA PRO A 694 23.52 4.82 -17.84
C PRO A 694 24.73 5.19 -18.71
N SER A 695 24.52 5.53 -19.99
CA SER A 695 25.59 5.98 -20.89
C SER A 695 26.23 7.30 -20.45
N GLU A 696 25.41 8.25 -20.00
CA GLU A 696 25.86 9.52 -19.45
C GLU A 696 26.62 9.31 -18.14
N VAL A 697 26.18 8.36 -17.30
CA VAL A 697 26.88 7.98 -16.06
C VAL A 697 28.27 7.41 -16.36
N LEU A 698 28.38 6.46 -17.30
CA LEU A 698 29.67 5.87 -17.67
C LEU A 698 30.65 6.89 -18.29
N SER A 699 30.15 7.93 -18.95
CA SER A 699 30.99 9.00 -19.51
C SER A 699 31.65 9.89 -18.43
N ARG A 700 31.21 9.80 -17.17
CA ARG A 700 31.71 10.63 -16.08
C ARG A 700 33.10 10.16 -15.64
N LYS A 701 34.00 11.12 -15.43
CA LYS A 701 35.40 10.86 -15.00
C LYS A 701 35.51 10.03 -13.71
N CYS A 702 34.53 10.14 -12.81
CA CYS A 702 34.52 9.41 -11.55
C CYS A 702 34.20 7.93 -11.67
N CYS A 703 33.68 7.48 -12.81
CA CYS A 703 33.31 6.09 -13.06
C CYS A 703 34.47 5.27 -13.64
N GLN A 704 35.51 5.92 -14.17
CA GLN A 704 36.73 5.27 -14.62
C GLN A 704 37.43 4.66 -13.39
N ASP A 705 37.45 3.33 -13.30
CA ASP A 705 38.03 2.52 -12.21
C ASP A 705 37.35 2.62 -10.82
N ALA A 706 36.05 2.90 -10.77
CA ALA A 706 35.30 2.93 -9.50
C ALA A 706 34.90 1.52 -9.02
N ALA A 707 35.02 1.26 -7.72
CA ALA A 707 34.69 -0.04 -7.11
C ALA A 707 33.20 -0.41 -7.25
N GLY A 708 32.30 0.56 -7.01
CA GLY A 708 30.85 0.36 -7.14
C GLY A 708 30.32 0.43 -8.58
N LEU A 709 31.20 0.59 -9.59
CA LEU A 709 30.79 0.64 -10.99
C LEU A 709 30.07 -0.64 -11.42
N LEU A 710 30.57 -1.77 -10.94
CA LEU A 710 30.08 -3.09 -11.30
C LEU A 710 28.65 -3.29 -10.78
N THR A 711 28.40 -2.94 -9.53
CA THR A 711 27.06 -2.99 -8.89
C THR A 711 26.07 -2.09 -9.63
N PHE A 712 26.48 -0.86 -9.98
CA PHE A 712 25.64 0.05 -10.76
C PHE A 712 25.30 -0.50 -12.15
N LEU A 713 26.31 -1.03 -12.87
CA LEU A 713 26.12 -1.56 -14.20
C LEU A 713 25.22 -2.81 -14.21
N THR A 714 25.38 -3.69 -13.21
CA THR A 714 24.52 -4.87 -13.01
C THR A 714 23.06 -4.46 -12.82
N ASP A 715 22.76 -3.51 -11.93
CA ASP A 715 21.37 -3.00 -11.76
C ASP A 715 20.84 -2.30 -13.02
N ALA A 716 21.67 -1.49 -13.68
CA ALA A 716 21.30 -0.82 -14.91
C ALA A 716 20.93 -1.82 -16.01
N LEU A 717 21.74 -2.86 -16.23
CA LEU A 717 21.50 -3.88 -17.24
C LEU A 717 20.29 -4.78 -16.91
N LEU A 718 20.02 -5.05 -15.63
CA LEU A 718 18.85 -5.83 -15.21
C LEU A 718 17.53 -5.04 -15.37
N THR A 719 17.57 -3.71 -15.26
CA THR A 719 16.37 -2.85 -15.33
C THR A 719 16.12 -2.24 -16.71
N MET A 720 17.15 -2.16 -17.55
CA MET A 720 17.11 -1.54 -18.88
C MET A 720 16.34 -2.40 -19.89
N LYS A 721 15.70 -1.74 -20.86
CA LYS A 721 15.00 -2.35 -22.00
C LYS A 721 15.72 -2.05 -23.31
N SER A 722 15.50 -2.87 -24.33
CA SER A 722 16.03 -2.64 -25.66
C SER A 722 15.44 -1.36 -26.29
N GLY A 723 16.28 -0.62 -27.00
CA GLY A 723 15.95 0.68 -27.60
C GLY A 723 17.12 1.64 -27.59
N SER A 724 16.84 2.91 -27.88
CA SER A 724 17.88 3.94 -28.10
C SER A 724 18.81 4.19 -26.91
N GLU A 725 18.36 3.92 -25.68
CA GLU A 725 19.20 4.02 -24.49
C GLU A 725 20.23 2.89 -24.39
N ALA A 726 19.82 1.66 -24.75
CA ALA A 726 20.71 0.52 -24.85
C ALA A 726 21.72 0.71 -25.99
N ASP A 727 21.25 1.16 -27.16
CA ASP A 727 22.11 1.47 -28.31
C ASP A 727 23.24 2.43 -27.93
N ALA A 728 22.91 3.53 -27.25
CA ALA A 728 23.89 4.53 -26.82
C ALA A 728 24.91 3.97 -25.82
N LEU A 729 24.50 3.02 -24.97
CA LEU A 729 25.37 2.39 -23.98
C LEU A 729 26.42 1.48 -24.65
N PHE A 730 25.98 0.58 -25.53
CA PHE A 730 26.86 -0.39 -26.20
C PHE A 730 27.70 0.24 -27.32
N GLN A 731 27.27 1.35 -27.92
CA GLN A 731 28.09 2.12 -28.87
C GLN A 731 29.17 2.96 -28.18
N GLY A 732 28.89 3.47 -26.96
CA GLY A 732 29.75 4.42 -26.28
C GLY A 732 30.87 3.81 -25.42
N GLN A 733 30.71 2.58 -24.94
CA GLN A 733 31.64 1.94 -23.99
C GLN A 733 31.80 0.44 -24.24
N ASN A 734 32.97 -0.12 -23.92
CA ASN A 734 33.21 -1.56 -23.97
C ASN A 734 32.69 -2.26 -22.70
N ILE A 735 31.36 -2.41 -22.60
CA ILE A 735 30.67 -2.98 -21.43
C ILE A 735 31.22 -4.37 -21.06
N ILE A 736 31.62 -5.15 -22.07
CA ILE A 736 32.08 -6.53 -21.89
C ILE A 736 33.38 -6.57 -21.11
N GLU A 737 34.31 -5.65 -21.36
CA GLU A 737 35.56 -5.55 -20.61
C GLU A 737 35.33 -5.26 -19.12
N ILE A 738 34.27 -4.51 -18.80
CA ILE A 738 33.87 -4.23 -17.41
C ILE A 738 33.21 -5.46 -16.79
N ILE A 739 32.31 -6.12 -17.52
CA ILE A 739 31.60 -7.34 -17.09
C ILE A 739 32.56 -8.52 -16.89
N CYS A 740 33.67 -8.60 -17.63
CA CYS A 740 34.70 -9.64 -17.45
C CYS A 740 35.31 -9.64 -16.03
N LYS A 741 35.18 -8.54 -15.28
CA LYS A 741 35.67 -8.43 -13.89
C LYS A 741 34.68 -9.01 -12.86
N LEU A 742 33.47 -9.40 -13.25
CA LEU A 742 32.49 -10.03 -12.36
C LEU A 742 32.91 -11.44 -11.95
N GLU A 743 32.48 -11.84 -10.76
CA GLU A 743 32.53 -13.24 -10.35
C GLU A 743 31.62 -14.10 -11.24
N LYS A 744 31.96 -15.39 -11.37
CA LYS A 744 31.24 -16.35 -12.22
C LYS A 744 29.74 -16.38 -11.93
N GLU A 745 29.35 -16.33 -10.66
CA GLU A 745 27.94 -16.41 -10.25
C GLU A 745 27.13 -15.16 -10.66
N ASP A 746 27.70 -13.97 -10.47
CA ASP A 746 27.01 -12.73 -10.78
C ASP A 746 26.93 -12.47 -12.28
N LEU A 747 27.94 -12.90 -13.04
CA LEU A 747 27.88 -12.93 -14.49
C LEU A 747 26.71 -13.81 -14.98
N LEU A 748 26.56 -15.01 -14.42
CA LEU A 748 25.48 -15.91 -14.78
C LEU A 748 24.12 -15.32 -14.42
N LYS A 749 23.97 -14.75 -13.21
CA LYS A 749 22.74 -14.03 -12.80
C LYS A 749 22.38 -12.91 -13.79
N LEU A 750 23.38 -12.17 -14.26
CA LEU A 750 23.20 -11.08 -15.22
C LEU A 750 22.78 -11.59 -16.61
N ILE A 751 23.38 -12.69 -17.09
CA ILE A 751 23.01 -13.31 -18.37
C ILE A 751 21.57 -13.82 -18.33
N PHE A 752 21.13 -14.44 -17.24
CA PHE A 752 19.73 -14.87 -17.11
C PHE A 752 18.77 -13.69 -16.92
N GLY A 753 19.19 -12.63 -16.24
CA GLY A 753 18.31 -11.50 -15.91
C GLY A 753 18.17 -10.42 -16.98
N SER A 754 19.20 -10.13 -17.78
CA SER A 754 19.20 -9.00 -18.73
C SER A 754 18.97 -9.47 -20.17
N SER A 755 17.83 -9.12 -20.77
CA SER A 755 17.59 -9.36 -22.21
C SER A 755 18.51 -8.53 -23.10
N VAL A 756 18.77 -7.28 -22.71
CA VAL A 756 19.60 -6.35 -23.47
C VAL A 756 21.04 -6.85 -23.57
N LEU A 757 21.60 -7.37 -22.47
CA LEU A 757 22.96 -7.91 -22.53
C LEU A 757 23.07 -9.07 -23.51
N ARG A 758 22.05 -9.96 -23.55
CA ARG A 758 22.06 -11.09 -24.47
C ARG A 758 21.88 -10.67 -25.94
N GLU A 759 21.16 -9.58 -26.22
CA GLU A 759 20.97 -9.05 -27.58
C GLU A 759 22.23 -8.41 -28.16
N TYR A 760 22.96 -7.62 -27.36
CA TYR A 760 24.06 -6.79 -27.88
C TYR A 760 25.45 -7.43 -27.73
N ALA A 761 25.59 -8.44 -26.87
CA ALA A 761 26.90 -9.06 -26.56
C ALA A 761 26.95 -10.58 -26.79
N THR A 762 26.01 -11.16 -27.55
CA THR A 762 25.82 -12.62 -27.68
C THR A 762 27.12 -13.37 -28.00
N GLU A 763 27.80 -13.05 -29.10
CA GLU A 763 29.00 -13.80 -29.55
C GLU A 763 30.18 -13.67 -28.59
N LYS A 764 30.36 -12.48 -28.01
CA LYS A 764 31.44 -12.21 -27.07
C LYS A 764 31.22 -12.90 -25.73
N LEU A 765 29.96 -12.99 -25.27
CA LEU A 765 29.60 -13.76 -24.08
C LEU A 765 29.76 -15.27 -24.29
N ILE A 766 29.42 -15.78 -25.47
CA ILE A 766 29.68 -17.19 -25.82
C ILE A 766 31.18 -17.49 -25.72
N ASN A 767 32.02 -16.66 -26.33
CA ASN A 767 33.48 -16.85 -26.27
C ASN A 767 34.02 -16.79 -24.84
N LEU A 768 33.44 -15.93 -23.99
CA LEU A 768 33.82 -15.83 -22.58
C LEU A 768 33.39 -17.08 -21.80
N LEU A 769 32.14 -17.53 -21.93
CA LEU A 769 31.65 -18.74 -21.25
C LEU A 769 32.37 -20.02 -21.68
N LEU A 770 32.83 -20.11 -22.92
CA LEU A 770 33.64 -21.23 -23.41
C LEU A 770 35.02 -21.32 -22.73
N THR A 771 35.52 -20.25 -22.11
CA THR A 771 36.78 -20.28 -21.35
C THR A 771 36.62 -20.77 -19.90
N HIS A 772 35.37 -20.89 -19.41
CA HIS A 772 35.09 -21.32 -18.04
C HIS A 772 34.84 -22.83 -17.94
N GLU A 773 35.03 -23.40 -16.74
CA GLU A 773 34.70 -24.79 -16.44
C GLU A 773 33.21 -25.10 -16.67
N THR A 774 32.95 -26.22 -17.35
CA THR A 774 31.60 -26.70 -17.68
C THR A 774 30.84 -27.09 -16.42
N SER A 775 29.83 -26.30 -16.07
CA SER A 775 28.81 -26.65 -15.07
C SER A 775 27.42 -26.58 -15.68
N ASP A 776 26.44 -27.26 -15.08
CA ASP A 776 25.03 -27.25 -15.51
C ASP A 776 24.50 -25.83 -15.76
N ILE A 777 24.84 -24.88 -14.90
CA ILE A 777 24.40 -23.47 -14.99
C ILE A 777 25.05 -22.75 -16.19
N VAL A 778 26.34 -23.01 -16.44
CA VAL A 778 27.07 -22.45 -17.59
C VAL A 778 26.53 -23.04 -18.89
N GLN A 779 26.22 -24.34 -18.92
CA GLN A 779 25.62 -25.02 -20.06
C GLN A 779 24.22 -24.48 -20.37
N LEU A 780 23.40 -24.21 -19.35
CA LEU A 780 22.10 -23.58 -19.52
C LEU A 780 22.22 -22.13 -20.05
N ALA A 781 23.17 -21.35 -19.55
CA ALA A 781 23.45 -20.00 -20.04
C ALA A 781 23.96 -20.03 -21.50
N LEU A 782 24.82 -20.98 -21.85
CA LEU A 782 25.29 -21.21 -23.23
C LEU A 782 24.14 -21.60 -24.16
N ALA A 783 23.24 -22.49 -23.72
CA ALA A 783 22.06 -22.85 -24.49
C ALA A 783 21.19 -21.63 -24.81
N LEU A 784 20.94 -20.76 -23.84
CA LEU A 784 20.21 -19.50 -24.06
C LEU A 784 20.90 -18.58 -25.08
N LEU A 785 22.22 -18.41 -24.96
CA LEU A 785 22.97 -17.56 -25.89
C LEU A 785 23.05 -18.17 -27.30
N TYR A 786 23.14 -19.49 -27.44
CA TYR A 786 23.12 -20.17 -28.74
C TYR A 786 21.77 -20.04 -29.44
N ILE A 787 20.65 -20.11 -28.70
CA ILE A 787 19.31 -19.86 -29.24
C ILE A 787 19.23 -18.43 -29.77
N GLN A 788 19.74 -17.46 -29.02
CA GLN A 788 19.74 -16.06 -29.44
C GLN A 788 20.68 -15.78 -30.63
N ALA A 789 21.72 -16.60 -30.81
CA ALA A 789 22.63 -16.56 -31.95
C ALA A 789 22.13 -17.37 -33.18
N ASP A 790 20.90 -17.89 -33.14
CA ASP A 790 20.30 -18.74 -34.19
C ASP A 790 21.10 -20.05 -34.46
N LYS A 791 21.76 -20.60 -33.42
CA LYS A 791 22.56 -21.84 -33.49
C LYS A 791 21.84 -23.00 -32.79
N GLN A 792 20.70 -23.41 -33.32
CA GLN A 792 19.79 -24.38 -32.71
C GLN A 792 20.46 -25.72 -32.35
N GLU A 793 21.25 -26.32 -33.24
CA GLU A 793 21.92 -27.61 -32.97
C GLU A 793 22.92 -27.54 -31.79
N GLN A 794 23.56 -26.39 -31.59
CA GLN A 794 24.52 -26.19 -30.50
C GLN A 794 23.78 -25.95 -29.18
N ALA A 795 22.63 -25.27 -29.23
CA ALA A 795 21.77 -25.10 -28.07
C ALA A 795 21.23 -26.43 -27.56
N GLU A 796 20.78 -27.31 -28.47
CA GLU A 796 20.26 -28.64 -28.11
C GLU A 796 21.35 -29.50 -27.43
N LYS A 797 22.55 -29.54 -28.01
CA LYS A 797 23.71 -30.25 -27.43
C LYS A 797 24.14 -29.70 -26.09
N ALA A 798 24.02 -28.39 -25.87
CA ALA A 798 24.34 -27.76 -24.59
C ALA A 798 23.28 -28.03 -23.52
N LEU A 799 22.01 -28.20 -23.90
CA LEU A 799 20.89 -28.39 -22.97
C LEU A 799 20.67 -29.86 -22.56
N GLU A 800 21.04 -30.81 -23.42
CA GLU A 800 20.93 -32.26 -23.16
C GLU A 800 21.57 -32.74 -21.83
N PRO A 801 22.81 -32.33 -21.48
CA PRO A 801 23.49 -32.76 -20.24
C PRO A 801 22.99 -32.07 -18.97
N VAL A 802 22.18 -31.00 -19.06
CA VAL A 802 21.79 -30.17 -17.90
C VAL A 802 20.79 -30.92 -17.01
N SER A 803 21.04 -30.92 -15.70
CA SER A 803 20.13 -31.58 -14.74
C SER A 803 18.77 -30.89 -14.64
N VAL A 804 17.72 -31.70 -14.47
CA VAL A 804 16.32 -31.25 -14.28
C VAL A 804 16.18 -30.31 -13.07
N ARG A 805 16.95 -30.54 -12.01
CA ARG A 805 16.93 -29.70 -10.79
C ARG A 805 17.43 -28.28 -11.07
N CYS A 806 18.52 -28.15 -11.84
CA CYS A 806 19.09 -26.86 -12.21
C CYS A 806 18.12 -26.03 -13.07
N ILE A 807 17.51 -26.66 -14.09
CA ILE A 807 16.50 -26.01 -14.94
C ILE A 807 15.32 -25.51 -14.12
N LYS A 808 14.76 -26.35 -13.23
CA LYS A 808 13.63 -25.97 -12.38
C LYS A 808 13.96 -24.75 -11.50
N GLN A 809 15.11 -24.76 -10.81
CA GLN A 809 15.49 -23.67 -9.93
C GLN A 809 15.60 -22.33 -10.67
N ILE A 810 16.35 -22.28 -11.78
CA ILE A 810 16.63 -21.02 -12.49
C ILE A 810 15.39 -20.51 -13.22
N VAL A 811 14.59 -21.40 -13.82
CA VAL A 811 13.40 -21.01 -14.58
C VAL A 811 12.26 -20.58 -13.64
N LEU A 812 12.13 -21.17 -12.44
CA LEU A 812 11.17 -20.68 -11.44
C LEU A 812 11.56 -19.30 -10.90
N GLU A 813 12.84 -19.08 -10.58
CA GLU A 813 13.34 -17.76 -10.18
C GLU A 813 13.16 -16.70 -11.28
N ARG A 814 13.12 -17.11 -12.56
CA ARG A 814 13.02 -16.21 -13.72
C ARG A 814 12.09 -16.74 -14.80
N TRP A 815 10.80 -16.84 -14.48
CA TRP A 815 9.78 -17.35 -15.41
C TRP A 815 9.64 -16.50 -16.70
N GLU A 816 10.04 -15.21 -16.66
CA GLU A 816 10.06 -14.32 -17.83
C GLU A 816 10.85 -14.90 -19.02
N LEU A 817 11.83 -15.81 -18.79
CA LEU A 817 12.61 -16.46 -19.84
C LEU A 817 11.77 -17.38 -20.76
N LEU A 818 10.63 -17.88 -20.29
CA LEU A 818 9.77 -18.79 -21.05
C LEU A 818 8.90 -18.07 -22.08
N PHE A 819 8.76 -16.75 -21.98
CA PHE A 819 7.82 -15.98 -22.77
C PHE A 819 8.54 -14.88 -23.57
N ASP A 820 7.97 -14.49 -24.69
CA ASP A 820 8.47 -13.36 -25.46
C ASP A 820 8.06 -12.02 -24.78
N VAL A 821 9.06 -11.24 -24.40
CA VAL A 821 8.94 -10.04 -23.54
C VAL A 821 8.25 -8.88 -24.28
N ALA A 822 8.15 -8.91 -25.60
CA ALA A 822 7.50 -7.85 -26.39
C ALA A 822 5.99 -7.70 -26.08
N ALA A 823 5.31 -8.75 -25.63
CA ALA A 823 3.85 -8.79 -25.45
C ALA A 823 3.37 -8.48 -24.01
N ILE A 824 4.21 -8.65 -22.98
CA ILE A 824 3.75 -8.72 -21.58
C ILE A 824 3.53 -7.35 -20.91
N LYS A 825 4.14 -6.25 -21.41
CA LYS A 825 4.19 -4.96 -20.68
C LYS A 825 3.49 -3.77 -21.34
N LYS A 826 2.64 -3.97 -22.36
CA LYS A 826 1.68 -2.94 -22.81
C LYS A 826 0.29 -3.37 -22.38
N ARG A 827 -0.52 -2.45 -21.83
CA ARG A 827 -1.97 -2.63 -21.62
C ARG A 827 -2.71 -2.68 -22.97
N SER A 828 -2.29 -3.59 -23.84
CA SER A 828 -2.89 -3.96 -25.11
C SER A 828 -3.26 -5.44 -25.04
N PRO A 829 -4.33 -5.88 -25.70
CA PRO A 829 -4.83 -7.26 -25.66
C PRO A 829 -3.97 -8.20 -26.53
N MET A 830 -2.65 -8.03 -26.52
CA MET A 830 -1.72 -8.87 -27.28
C MET A 830 -1.27 -10.01 -26.36
N ILE A 831 -1.64 -11.23 -26.73
CA ILE A 831 -1.39 -12.46 -25.97
C ILE A 831 0.12 -12.75 -26.00
N ALA A 832 0.70 -13.10 -24.85
CA ALA A 832 2.10 -13.51 -24.79
C ALA A 832 2.30 -14.86 -25.51
N THR A 833 3.40 -15.02 -26.24
CA THR A 833 3.79 -16.28 -26.89
C THR A 833 5.00 -16.89 -26.18
N PHE A 834 5.20 -18.20 -26.33
CA PHE A 834 6.41 -18.88 -25.82
C PHE A 834 7.66 -18.44 -26.58
N SER A 835 8.78 -18.29 -25.86
CA SER A 835 10.09 -17.99 -26.44
C SER A 835 10.69 -19.21 -27.16
N ASP A 836 11.70 -19.00 -28.01
CA ASP A 836 12.43 -20.12 -28.65
C ASP A 836 13.17 -21.01 -27.63
N PHE A 837 13.51 -20.45 -26.46
CA PHE A 837 13.99 -21.23 -25.31
C PHE A 837 12.94 -22.19 -24.77
N ALA A 838 11.69 -21.73 -24.61
CA ALA A 838 10.58 -22.62 -24.26
C ALA A 838 10.35 -23.69 -25.35
N GLY A 839 10.46 -23.34 -26.64
CA GLY A 839 10.40 -24.30 -27.74
C GLY A 839 11.46 -25.41 -27.63
N THR A 840 12.71 -25.04 -27.32
CA THR A 840 13.81 -26.00 -27.14
C THR A 840 13.62 -26.87 -25.88
N LEU A 841 13.09 -26.32 -24.79
CA LEU A 841 12.71 -27.10 -23.60
C LEU A 841 11.56 -28.08 -23.87
N MET A 842 10.56 -27.69 -24.68
CA MET A 842 9.48 -28.58 -25.12
C MET A 842 9.99 -29.75 -25.96
N LEU A 843 11.07 -29.55 -26.73
CA LEU A 843 11.69 -30.61 -27.53
C LEU A 843 12.46 -31.64 -26.68
N ILE A 844 13.32 -31.17 -25.76
CA ILE A 844 14.26 -32.04 -25.05
C ILE A 844 13.72 -32.55 -23.71
N LYS A 845 12.97 -31.73 -22.96
CA LYS A 845 12.53 -32.02 -21.58
C LYS A 845 11.05 -31.64 -21.33
N ASN A 846 10.14 -32.08 -22.21
CA ASN A 846 8.69 -31.78 -22.16
C ASN A 846 8.03 -31.99 -20.78
N THR A 847 8.36 -33.09 -20.08
CA THR A 847 7.80 -33.42 -18.76
C THR A 847 8.25 -32.46 -17.66
N THR A 848 9.47 -31.94 -17.77
CA THR A 848 10.05 -30.95 -16.84
C THR A 848 9.44 -29.58 -17.08
N PHE A 849 9.29 -29.19 -18.35
CA PHE A 849 8.61 -27.95 -18.72
C PHE A 849 7.17 -27.90 -18.20
N ALA A 850 6.43 -29.00 -18.34
CA ALA A 850 5.09 -29.12 -17.78
C ALA A 850 5.05 -28.96 -16.26
N ASP A 851 6.01 -29.54 -15.52
CA ASP A 851 6.09 -29.39 -14.06
C ASP A 851 6.35 -27.93 -13.65
N ILE A 852 7.24 -27.23 -14.36
CA ILE A 852 7.57 -25.82 -14.08
C ILE A 852 6.33 -24.95 -14.23
N LEU A 853 5.56 -25.13 -15.31
CA LEU A 853 4.31 -24.38 -15.51
C LEU A 853 3.29 -24.63 -14.40
N ILE A 854 3.20 -25.86 -13.88
CA ILE A 854 2.29 -26.19 -12.76
C ILE A 854 2.75 -25.47 -11.49
N GLN A 855 4.04 -25.49 -11.18
CA GLN A 855 4.61 -24.82 -10.01
C GLN A 855 4.40 -23.30 -10.06
N ILE A 856 4.54 -22.67 -11.24
CA ILE A 856 4.24 -21.22 -11.40
C ILE A 856 2.78 -20.90 -11.06
N ILE A 857 1.83 -21.77 -11.43
CA ILE A 857 0.40 -21.59 -11.09
C ILE A 857 0.15 -21.78 -9.59
N GLU A 858 0.83 -22.75 -8.96
CA GLU A 858 0.61 -23.13 -7.56
C GLU A 858 1.30 -22.19 -6.54
N GLU A 859 2.52 -21.71 -6.81
CA GLU A 859 3.35 -20.97 -5.85
C GLU A 859 3.26 -19.43 -5.97
N GLU A 860 3.18 -18.88 -7.20
CA GLU A 860 3.32 -17.43 -7.40
C GLU A 860 2.00 -16.68 -7.65
N GLY A 861 0.94 -17.36 -8.14
CA GLY A 861 -0.33 -16.72 -8.50
C GLY A 861 -0.23 -15.63 -9.58
N THR A 862 0.93 -15.47 -10.23
CA THR A 862 1.23 -14.45 -11.24
C THR A 862 0.60 -14.78 -12.59
N LEU A 863 0.52 -16.07 -12.96
CA LEU A 863 -0.11 -16.58 -14.17
C LEU A 863 -1.24 -17.56 -13.82
N SER A 864 -2.41 -17.34 -14.41
CA SER A 864 -3.56 -18.23 -14.29
C SER A 864 -3.52 -19.36 -15.33
N LEU A 865 -4.21 -20.47 -15.03
CA LEU A 865 -4.41 -21.57 -15.99
C LEU A 865 -4.95 -21.07 -17.34
N HIS A 866 -5.90 -20.13 -17.32
CA HIS A 866 -6.47 -19.57 -18.54
C HIS A 866 -5.42 -18.87 -19.40
N GLN A 867 -4.55 -18.05 -18.79
CA GLN A 867 -3.48 -17.36 -19.50
C GLN A 867 -2.49 -18.34 -20.13
N ILE A 868 -2.08 -19.39 -19.41
CA ILE A 868 -1.15 -20.40 -19.96
C ILE A 868 -1.79 -21.16 -21.12
N ILE A 869 -3.06 -21.55 -21.02
CA ILE A 869 -3.79 -22.16 -22.13
C ILE A 869 -3.83 -21.22 -23.34
N GLN A 870 -4.08 -19.93 -23.11
CA GLN A 870 -4.11 -18.93 -24.17
C GLN A 870 -2.75 -18.78 -24.87
N VAL A 871 -1.64 -18.82 -24.12
CA VAL A 871 -0.27 -18.81 -24.67
C VAL A 871 -0.04 -20.03 -25.57
N PHE A 872 -0.47 -21.23 -25.15
CA PHE A 872 -0.37 -22.44 -25.99
C PHE A 872 -1.22 -22.33 -27.26
N LEU A 873 -2.43 -21.80 -27.17
CA LEU A 873 -3.34 -21.64 -28.31
C LEU A 873 -2.84 -20.62 -29.33
N GLU A 874 -2.10 -19.59 -28.89
CA GLU A 874 -1.43 -18.65 -29.80
C GLU A 874 -0.15 -19.24 -30.41
N TYR A 875 0.57 -20.06 -29.64
CA TYR A 875 1.83 -20.67 -30.07
C TYR A 875 1.63 -21.78 -31.12
N LEU A 876 0.62 -22.64 -30.95
CA LEU A 876 0.40 -23.82 -31.80
C LEU A 876 0.16 -23.47 -33.30
N PRO A 877 -0.68 -22.49 -33.69
CA PRO A 877 -0.90 -22.13 -35.09
C PRO A 877 0.36 -21.64 -35.80
N SER A 878 1.31 -21.06 -35.05
CA SER A 878 2.55 -20.51 -35.60
C SER A 878 3.63 -21.57 -35.91
N ARG A 879 3.45 -22.81 -35.43
CA ARG A 879 4.44 -23.90 -35.58
C ARG A 879 3.83 -25.06 -36.37
N VAL A 880 4.34 -25.33 -37.57
CA VAL A 880 3.87 -26.42 -38.44
C VAL A 880 4.87 -27.58 -38.42
N GLY A 881 4.39 -28.82 -38.41
CA GLY A 881 5.24 -30.02 -38.50
C GLY A 881 5.70 -30.56 -37.13
N ARG A 882 7.00 -30.87 -37.00
CA ARG A 882 7.58 -31.54 -35.82
C ARG A 882 7.43 -30.71 -34.54
N ASP A 883 7.65 -29.40 -34.63
CA ASP A 883 7.59 -28.49 -33.47
C ASP A 883 6.16 -28.32 -32.94
N GLY A 884 5.17 -28.26 -33.84
CA GLY A 884 3.76 -28.25 -33.48
C GLY A 884 3.33 -29.54 -32.76
N HIS A 885 3.87 -30.69 -33.18
CA HIS A 885 3.63 -31.97 -32.51
C HIS A 885 4.23 -32.02 -31.09
N ASN A 886 5.45 -31.51 -30.92
CA ASN A 886 6.12 -31.43 -29.62
C ASN A 886 5.39 -30.50 -28.65
N ALA A 887 4.94 -29.34 -29.14
CA ALA A 887 4.14 -28.39 -28.35
C ALA A 887 2.79 -28.98 -27.95
N ALA A 888 2.09 -29.66 -28.86
CA ALA A 888 0.82 -30.33 -28.56
C ALA A 888 0.98 -31.47 -27.55
N THR A 889 2.07 -32.24 -27.66
CA THR A 889 2.41 -33.30 -26.69
C THR A 889 2.71 -32.70 -25.32
N THR A 890 3.43 -31.58 -25.27
CA THR A 890 3.73 -30.88 -24.01
C THR A 890 2.46 -30.32 -23.36
N LEU A 891 1.55 -29.72 -24.15
CA LEU A 891 0.23 -29.27 -23.67
C LEU A 891 -0.56 -30.44 -23.07
N GLN A 892 -0.57 -31.60 -23.72
CA GLN A 892 -1.24 -32.79 -23.19
C GLN A 892 -0.64 -33.22 -21.84
N VAL A 893 0.69 -33.33 -21.73
CA VAL A 893 1.37 -33.71 -20.48
C VAL A 893 1.11 -32.70 -19.36
N PHE A 894 1.14 -31.40 -19.69
CA PHE A 894 0.80 -30.32 -18.76
C PHE A 894 -0.63 -30.46 -18.23
N LEU A 895 -1.62 -30.61 -19.12
CA LEU A 895 -3.03 -30.74 -18.72
C LEU A 895 -3.27 -32.02 -17.88
N GLU A 896 -2.67 -33.15 -18.27
CA GLU A 896 -2.77 -34.42 -17.51
C GLU A 896 -2.24 -34.24 -16.08
N LYS A 897 -1.04 -33.67 -15.94
CA LYS A 897 -0.40 -33.46 -14.62
C LYS A 897 -1.10 -32.38 -13.80
N TYR A 898 -1.45 -31.24 -14.39
CA TYR A 898 -2.09 -30.13 -13.70
C TYR A 898 -3.43 -30.56 -13.09
N LEU A 899 -4.29 -31.16 -13.90
CA LEU A 899 -5.59 -31.62 -13.41
C LEU A 899 -5.40 -32.78 -12.40
N HIS A 900 -4.40 -33.65 -12.56
CA HIS A 900 -4.11 -34.67 -11.57
C HIS A 900 -3.73 -34.04 -10.22
N ASN A 901 -2.81 -33.07 -10.20
CA ASN A 901 -2.40 -32.36 -8.99
C ASN A 901 -3.56 -31.58 -8.37
N TYR A 902 -4.38 -30.91 -9.18
CA TYR A 902 -5.55 -30.16 -8.74
C TYR A 902 -6.55 -31.04 -7.98
N PHE A 903 -6.82 -32.25 -8.48
CA PHE A 903 -7.75 -33.20 -7.85
C PHE A 903 -7.12 -34.14 -6.81
N SER A 904 -5.79 -34.28 -6.78
CA SER A 904 -5.07 -35.11 -5.81
C SER A 904 -4.64 -34.35 -4.55
N SER A 905 -4.14 -33.10 -4.68
CA SER A 905 -3.53 -32.34 -3.57
C SER A 905 -4.54 -31.61 -2.68
N LYS A 906 -5.67 -31.14 -3.22
CA LYS A 906 -6.65 -30.30 -2.47
C LYS A 906 -7.85 -31.05 -1.87
N PHE A 907 -8.05 -32.32 -2.20
CA PHE A 907 -9.35 -32.98 -1.99
C PHE A 907 -9.40 -34.07 -0.90
N MET A 908 -8.28 -34.38 -0.24
CA MET A 908 -8.26 -35.49 0.74
C MET A 908 -8.09 -35.06 2.21
N MET A 909 -7.93 -33.77 2.55
CA MET A 909 -7.78 -33.37 3.96
C MET A 909 -8.77 -32.32 4.49
N GLU A 910 -9.30 -31.36 3.72
CA GLU A 910 -10.17 -30.31 4.32
C GLU A 910 -11.23 -29.75 3.36
N TRP A 911 -12.35 -30.45 3.15
CA TRP A 911 -13.69 -29.86 2.98
C TRP A 911 -14.76 -30.96 2.75
N PRO A 912 -15.83 -31.08 3.56
CA PRO A 912 -16.83 -32.13 3.37
C PRO A 912 -17.84 -31.90 2.22
N THR A 913 -17.76 -30.81 1.46
CA THR A 913 -18.79 -30.51 0.44
C THR A 913 -18.24 -29.62 -0.67
N VAL A 914 -17.60 -30.22 -1.67
CA VAL A 914 -17.24 -29.51 -2.90
C VAL A 914 -18.52 -29.26 -3.70
N ASN A 915 -18.82 -27.99 -3.96
CA ASN A 915 -19.99 -27.59 -4.72
C ASN A 915 -19.79 -27.98 -6.20
N LYS A 916 -20.40 -29.09 -6.64
CA LYS A 916 -20.29 -29.63 -8.01
C LYS A 916 -20.57 -28.58 -9.11
N ASN A 917 -21.29 -27.52 -8.75
CA ASN A 917 -21.66 -26.43 -9.65
C ASN A 917 -20.54 -25.41 -9.87
N GLN A 918 -19.60 -25.25 -8.94
CA GLN A 918 -18.53 -24.23 -9.03
C GLN A 918 -17.38 -24.66 -9.97
N ILE A 919 -17.09 -25.96 -10.05
CA ILE A 919 -16.11 -26.52 -11.00
C ILE A 919 -16.68 -26.50 -12.43
N ARG A 920 -18.01 -26.67 -12.56
CA ARG A 920 -18.72 -26.62 -13.85
C ARG A 920 -18.87 -25.19 -14.40
N SER A 921 -18.61 -24.16 -13.59
CA SER A 921 -18.67 -22.76 -14.02
C SER A 921 -17.29 -22.11 -14.20
N ASP A 922 -16.19 -22.80 -13.84
CA ASP A 922 -14.84 -22.30 -14.08
C ASP A 922 -14.45 -22.48 -15.55
N PHE A 923 -14.46 -21.38 -16.28
CA PHE A 923 -14.12 -21.32 -17.70
C PHE A 923 -12.75 -21.93 -18.03
N ALA A 924 -11.74 -21.74 -17.16
CA ALA A 924 -10.39 -22.21 -17.43
C ALA A 924 -10.29 -23.74 -17.36
N LEU A 925 -10.97 -24.35 -16.38
CA LEU A 925 -11.06 -25.80 -16.24
C LEU A 925 -11.87 -26.42 -17.39
N ILE A 926 -12.95 -25.77 -17.81
CA ILE A 926 -13.75 -26.25 -18.95
C ILE A 926 -12.89 -26.32 -20.21
N GLU A 927 -12.14 -25.25 -20.51
CA GLU A 927 -11.29 -25.22 -21.70
C GLU A 927 -10.13 -26.22 -21.60
N ALA A 928 -9.53 -26.39 -20.42
CA ALA A 928 -8.53 -27.43 -20.16
C ALA A 928 -9.06 -28.84 -20.49
N PHE A 929 -10.26 -29.19 -20.01
CA PHE A 929 -10.89 -30.49 -20.31
C PHE A 929 -11.19 -30.67 -21.79
N LYS A 930 -11.73 -29.64 -22.47
CA LYS A 930 -12.00 -29.68 -23.92
C LYS A 930 -10.73 -29.92 -24.72
N LEU A 931 -9.66 -29.17 -24.43
CA LEU A 931 -8.38 -29.33 -25.13
C LEU A 931 -7.75 -30.70 -24.90
N LEU A 932 -7.84 -31.24 -23.68
CA LEU A 932 -7.36 -32.59 -23.37
C LEU A 932 -8.15 -33.66 -24.15
N VAL A 933 -9.49 -33.55 -24.18
CA VAL A 933 -10.36 -34.46 -24.94
C VAL A 933 -10.07 -34.40 -26.44
N ARG A 934 -9.93 -33.19 -27.00
CA ARG A 934 -9.54 -32.99 -28.41
C ARG A 934 -8.18 -33.61 -28.72
N SER A 935 -7.21 -33.49 -27.83
CA SER A 935 -5.89 -34.11 -27.98
C SER A 935 -5.97 -35.64 -28.05
N TYR A 936 -6.72 -36.28 -27.14
CA TYR A 936 -6.94 -37.72 -27.19
C TYR A 936 -7.68 -38.18 -28.45
N LEU A 937 -8.75 -37.49 -28.84
CA LEU A 937 -9.50 -37.79 -30.07
C LEU A 937 -8.63 -37.62 -31.33
N GLY A 938 -7.78 -36.60 -31.35
CA GLY A 938 -6.79 -36.38 -32.41
C GLY A 938 -5.79 -37.54 -32.54
N LYS A 939 -5.22 -38.01 -31.43
CA LYS A 939 -4.31 -39.17 -31.44
C LYS A 939 -5.00 -40.48 -31.86
N LEU A 940 -6.26 -40.66 -31.46
CA LEU A 940 -7.07 -41.82 -31.85
C LEU A 940 -7.39 -41.88 -33.35
N THR A 941 -7.31 -40.76 -34.07
CA THR A 941 -7.47 -40.73 -35.54
C THR A 941 -6.15 -40.82 -36.28
N GLN A 942 -5.06 -40.26 -35.71
CA GLN A 942 -3.71 -40.31 -36.29
C GLN A 942 -3.12 -41.72 -36.33
N THR A 943 -3.49 -42.60 -35.40
CA THR A 943 -3.07 -44.02 -35.38
C THR A 943 -3.50 -44.82 -36.62
N ARG A 944 -4.40 -44.29 -37.46
CA ARG A 944 -4.76 -44.89 -38.76
C ARG A 944 -3.93 -44.39 -39.94
N VAL A 945 -3.28 -43.24 -39.83
CA VAL A 945 -2.61 -42.55 -40.94
C VAL A 945 -1.10 -42.76 -40.93
N TYR A 946 -0.48 -42.87 -39.75
CA TYR A 946 0.94 -43.18 -39.61
C TYR A 946 1.10 -44.46 -38.79
N LYS A 947 1.54 -45.55 -39.43
CA LYS A 947 2.13 -46.68 -38.70
C LYS A 947 3.47 -46.19 -38.14
N THR A 948 3.48 -45.69 -36.92
CA THR A 948 4.72 -45.38 -36.20
C THR A 948 5.42 -46.69 -35.84
N ASP A 949 6.67 -46.83 -36.28
CA ASP A 949 7.53 -47.98 -35.97
C ASP A 949 7.67 -48.16 -34.45
N PRO A 950 7.57 -49.40 -33.92
CA PRO A 950 7.48 -49.67 -32.48
C PRO A 950 8.87 -49.80 -31.85
N LYS A 951 9.71 -48.76 -31.89
CA LYS A 951 11.10 -48.86 -31.41
C LYS A 951 11.48 -48.06 -30.16
N GLU A 952 10.61 -47.31 -29.49
CA GLU A 952 11.04 -46.54 -28.31
C GLU A 952 10.27 -46.70 -27.00
N ASP A 953 9.24 -47.55 -26.91
CA ASP A 953 8.49 -47.74 -25.63
C ASP A 953 8.68 -49.15 -25.02
N GLN A 954 9.87 -49.73 -25.17
CA GLN A 954 10.26 -50.94 -24.43
C GLN A 954 11.34 -50.62 -23.41
N GLU A 955 11.05 -49.80 -22.41
CA GLU A 955 11.77 -49.89 -21.14
C GLU A 955 10.97 -49.30 -19.96
N LYS A 956 10.80 -50.14 -18.94
CA LYS A 956 10.31 -49.91 -17.57
C LYS A 956 8.81 -50.15 -17.28
N ASN A 957 8.62 -51.38 -16.81
CA ASN A 957 7.55 -51.93 -15.99
C ASN A 957 7.01 -51.05 -14.84
N ASP A 958 5.78 -51.43 -14.47
CA ASP A 958 5.12 -51.36 -13.17
C ASP A 958 4.38 -50.06 -12.76
N LYS A 959 3.05 -50.13 -12.99
CA LYS A 959 1.96 -49.23 -12.55
C LYS A 959 1.93 -47.83 -13.19
N GLU A 960 1.61 -47.76 -14.49
CA GLU A 960 1.13 -46.51 -15.09
C GLU A 960 -0.16 -46.06 -14.37
N TYR A 961 -0.05 -44.99 -13.58
CA TYR A 961 -1.18 -44.37 -12.89
C TYR A 961 -1.96 -43.52 -13.90
N PHE A 962 -3.06 -44.05 -14.42
CA PHE A 962 -3.93 -43.28 -15.31
C PHE A 962 -4.78 -42.29 -14.52
N MET A 963 -4.81 -41.06 -15.02
CA MET A 963 -5.65 -40.00 -14.49
C MET A 963 -7.13 -40.43 -14.48
N PHE A 964 -7.81 -40.25 -13.34
CA PHE A 964 -9.21 -40.65 -13.14
C PHE A 964 -9.51 -42.15 -13.36
N ALA A 965 -8.51 -43.04 -13.37
CA ALA A 965 -8.70 -44.47 -13.53
C ALA A 965 -9.77 -45.05 -12.58
N LYS A 966 -9.83 -44.54 -11.35
CA LYS A 966 -10.81 -44.94 -10.31
C LYS A 966 -12.27 -44.71 -10.71
N TYR A 967 -12.55 -43.78 -11.61
CA TYR A 967 -13.90 -43.46 -12.05
C TYR A 967 -14.35 -44.28 -13.28
N ARG A 968 -13.42 -44.99 -13.94
CA ARG A 968 -13.73 -45.77 -15.15
C ARG A 968 -14.60 -46.99 -14.79
N PRO A 969 -15.82 -47.10 -15.33
CA PRO A 969 -16.70 -48.24 -15.07
C PRO A 969 -16.10 -49.56 -15.53
N SER A 970 -16.41 -50.63 -14.79
CA SER A 970 -15.92 -51.98 -15.05
C SER A 970 -16.53 -52.61 -16.30
N TYR A 971 -17.75 -52.21 -16.70
CA TYR A 971 -18.42 -52.72 -17.91
C TYR A 971 -17.64 -52.44 -19.19
N LEU A 972 -16.84 -51.37 -19.23
CA LEU A 972 -16.01 -51.01 -20.39
C LEU A 972 -14.92 -52.04 -20.68
N ASN A 973 -14.50 -52.83 -19.69
CA ASN A 973 -13.58 -53.96 -19.90
C ASN A 973 -14.23 -55.11 -20.68
N LYS A 974 -15.56 -55.22 -20.61
CA LYS A 974 -16.36 -56.23 -21.32
C LYS A 974 -16.86 -55.73 -22.69
N MET A 975 -16.49 -54.52 -23.09
CA MET A 975 -16.81 -53.94 -24.40
C MET A 975 -15.66 -54.09 -25.41
N PRO A 976 -15.96 -54.15 -26.72
CA PRO A 976 -14.96 -53.96 -27.76
C PRO A 976 -14.29 -52.57 -27.60
N PRO A 977 -12.95 -52.46 -27.66
CA PRO A 977 -11.98 -53.46 -28.14
C PRO A 977 -11.37 -54.38 -27.06
N TYR A 978 -11.72 -54.24 -25.78
CA TYR A 978 -11.13 -55.00 -24.67
C TYR A 978 -11.69 -56.42 -24.55
N ALA A 979 -12.93 -56.65 -25.00
CA ALA A 979 -13.57 -57.96 -24.98
C ALA A 979 -13.08 -58.87 -26.12
N LYS A 980 -12.16 -59.79 -25.79
CA LYS A 980 -11.60 -60.76 -26.74
C LYS A 980 -12.60 -61.85 -27.19
N ASP A 981 -13.71 -62.06 -26.45
CA ASP A 981 -14.57 -63.23 -26.62
C ASP A 981 -15.76 -63.04 -27.60
N TYR A 982 -16.25 -61.81 -27.78
CA TYR A 982 -17.49 -61.58 -28.56
C TYR A 982 -17.24 -61.47 -30.08
N GLN A 983 -16.08 -60.96 -30.51
CA GLN A 983 -15.71 -60.96 -31.94
C GLN A 983 -15.47 -62.38 -32.49
N LYS A 984 -15.15 -63.36 -31.63
CA LYS A 984 -14.98 -64.77 -32.00
C LYS A 984 -16.32 -65.53 -32.13
N MET A 985 -17.41 -65.03 -31.54
CA MET A 985 -18.74 -65.67 -31.57
C MET A 985 -19.62 -65.22 -32.74
N LEU A 986 -19.44 -64.00 -33.27
CA LEU A 986 -20.23 -63.49 -34.40
C LEU A 986 -19.73 -63.98 -35.79
N SER A 987 -18.60 -64.69 -35.85
CA SER A 987 -17.96 -65.06 -37.13
C SER A 987 -18.03 -66.56 -37.47
N VAL A 988 -18.84 -67.37 -36.79
CA VAL A 988 -18.90 -68.82 -37.01
C VAL A 988 -20.32 -69.23 -37.42
N ASN A 989 -20.53 -69.44 -38.73
CA ASN A 989 -21.83 -69.82 -39.30
C ASN A 989 -22.00 -71.35 -39.54
N ASP A 990 -21.08 -72.20 -39.07
CA ASP A 990 -21.24 -73.66 -39.23
C ASP A 990 -20.66 -74.46 -38.05
N PHE A 991 -21.47 -75.38 -37.53
CA PHE A 991 -21.21 -76.20 -36.33
C PHE A 991 -20.13 -77.29 -36.49
N LYS A 992 -19.27 -77.24 -37.52
CA LYS A 992 -18.29 -78.30 -37.81
C LYS A 992 -16.83 -77.98 -37.51
N ASP A 993 -16.48 -76.75 -37.14
CA ASP A 993 -15.07 -76.38 -36.90
C ASP A 993 -14.66 -76.29 -35.42
N ILE A 994 -15.42 -76.87 -34.49
CA ILE A 994 -15.08 -76.87 -33.04
C ILE A 994 -13.76 -77.63 -32.74
N THR A 995 -13.29 -78.51 -33.64
CA THR A 995 -12.08 -79.31 -33.40
C THR A 995 -10.76 -78.70 -33.93
N ASN A 996 -10.79 -77.56 -34.62
CA ASN A 996 -9.57 -76.95 -35.20
C ASN A 996 -9.20 -75.56 -34.64
N PHE A 997 -9.73 -75.17 -33.47
CA PHE A 997 -9.53 -73.81 -32.92
C PHE A 997 -8.20 -73.52 -32.21
N ASN A 998 -7.31 -74.50 -32.04
CA ASN A 998 -6.06 -74.27 -31.29
C ASN A 998 -4.87 -73.72 -32.11
N ASN A 999 -4.98 -73.57 -33.44
CA ASN A 999 -3.82 -73.28 -34.29
C ASN A 999 -4.02 -72.16 -35.35
N ALA A 1000 -4.57 -71.00 -34.96
CA ALA A 1000 -4.48 -69.78 -35.79
C ALA A 1000 -3.96 -68.60 -34.96
N SER A 1001 -2.85 -68.02 -35.42
CA SER A 1001 -2.05 -66.97 -34.80
C SER A 1001 -2.88 -65.75 -34.36
N GLU A 1002 -2.81 -65.43 -33.06
CA GLU A 1002 -3.37 -64.21 -32.46
C GLU A 1002 -2.63 -62.96 -32.96
N ASN A 1003 -3.19 -62.27 -33.96
CA ASN A 1003 -2.83 -60.87 -34.20
C ASN A 1003 -3.47 -60.02 -33.07
N GLU A 1004 -2.75 -59.82 -31.97
CA GLU A 1004 -3.16 -58.88 -30.92
C GLU A 1004 -3.22 -57.45 -31.50
N LYS A 1005 -4.43 -56.96 -31.77
CA LYS A 1005 -4.64 -55.51 -31.98
C LYS A 1005 -4.25 -54.80 -30.68
N ILE A 1006 -3.13 -54.09 -30.67
CA ILE A 1006 -2.71 -53.23 -29.56
C ILE A 1006 -3.78 -52.15 -29.38
N ILE A 1007 -4.41 -52.13 -28.20
CA ILE A 1007 -5.44 -51.15 -27.88
C ILE A 1007 -4.74 -49.81 -27.59
N PRO A 1008 -5.14 -48.70 -28.23
CA PRO A 1008 -4.52 -47.39 -27.98
C PRO A 1008 -4.65 -46.98 -26.51
N LYS A 1009 -3.54 -46.59 -25.87
CA LYS A 1009 -3.53 -46.12 -24.47
C LYS A 1009 -4.42 -44.88 -24.28
N GLU A 1010 -4.55 -44.06 -25.32
CA GLU A 1010 -5.40 -42.86 -25.38
C GLU A 1010 -6.88 -43.20 -25.24
N LEU A 1011 -7.33 -44.38 -25.72
CA LEU A 1011 -8.72 -44.81 -25.55
C LEU A 1011 -9.02 -45.05 -24.07
N PHE A 1012 -8.10 -45.68 -23.35
CA PHE A 1012 -8.25 -45.89 -21.91
C PHE A 1012 -8.27 -44.56 -21.15
N LYS A 1013 -7.34 -43.65 -21.46
CA LYS A 1013 -7.29 -42.30 -20.87
C LYS A 1013 -8.58 -41.51 -21.12
N LEU A 1014 -9.09 -41.52 -22.36
CA LEU A 1014 -10.33 -40.84 -22.71
C LEU A 1014 -11.53 -41.43 -21.98
N GLN A 1015 -11.65 -42.77 -21.91
CA GLN A 1015 -12.69 -43.44 -21.14
C GLN A 1015 -12.66 -43.06 -19.66
N SER A 1016 -11.48 -42.97 -19.05
CA SER A 1016 -11.31 -42.54 -17.66
C SER A 1016 -11.72 -41.07 -17.44
N VAL A 1017 -11.36 -40.17 -18.35
CA VAL A 1017 -11.75 -38.75 -18.28
C VAL A 1017 -13.26 -38.58 -18.47
N LEU A 1018 -13.87 -39.26 -19.45
CA LEU A 1018 -15.31 -39.19 -19.70
C LEU A 1018 -16.16 -39.77 -18.56
N SER A 1019 -15.57 -40.67 -17.78
CA SER A 1019 -16.24 -41.27 -16.62
C SER A 1019 -16.12 -40.42 -15.36
N CYS A 1020 -15.36 -39.33 -15.39
CA CYS A 1020 -15.16 -38.45 -14.24
C CYS A 1020 -16.43 -37.66 -13.90
N GLU A 1021 -16.78 -37.58 -12.60
CA GLU A 1021 -17.96 -36.84 -12.14
C GLU A 1021 -17.86 -35.31 -12.32
N PHE A 1022 -16.64 -34.80 -12.49
CA PHE A 1022 -16.34 -33.37 -12.61
C PHE A 1022 -16.26 -32.88 -14.07
N LEU A 1023 -16.52 -33.75 -15.05
CA LEU A 1023 -16.43 -33.41 -16.47
C LEU A 1023 -17.50 -32.36 -16.87
N PRO A 1024 -17.12 -31.30 -17.60
CA PRO A 1024 -18.05 -30.36 -18.23
C PRO A 1024 -18.93 -31.02 -19.31
N ILE A 1025 -20.17 -30.56 -19.45
CA ILE A 1025 -21.16 -31.13 -20.39
C ILE A 1025 -20.73 -30.88 -21.85
N GLU A 1026 -20.05 -29.76 -22.11
CA GLU A 1026 -19.54 -29.38 -23.42
C GLU A 1026 -18.57 -30.43 -24.00
N CYS A 1027 -17.79 -31.10 -23.14
CA CYS A 1027 -16.88 -32.17 -23.57
C CYS A 1027 -17.65 -33.37 -24.14
N LEU A 1028 -18.82 -33.68 -23.58
CA LEU A 1028 -19.68 -34.76 -24.09
C LEU A 1028 -20.27 -34.42 -25.47
N HIS A 1029 -20.61 -33.15 -25.71
CA HIS A 1029 -21.08 -32.70 -27.00
C HIS A 1029 -19.99 -32.80 -28.08
N GLU A 1030 -18.77 -32.38 -27.75
CA GLU A 1030 -17.63 -32.48 -28.67
C GLU A 1030 -17.33 -33.94 -29.06
N VAL A 1031 -17.35 -34.85 -28.09
CA VAL A 1031 -17.16 -36.28 -28.35
C VAL A 1031 -18.30 -36.85 -29.20
N LYS A 1032 -19.56 -36.52 -28.91
CA LYS A 1032 -20.70 -36.95 -29.74
C LYS A 1032 -20.56 -36.49 -31.19
N GLN A 1033 -20.29 -35.20 -31.40
CA GLN A 1033 -20.08 -34.62 -32.74
C GLN A 1033 -18.90 -35.29 -33.47
N PHE A 1034 -17.83 -35.63 -32.74
CA PHE A 1034 -16.69 -36.35 -33.30
C PHE A 1034 -17.06 -37.78 -33.71
N LEU A 1035 -17.81 -38.51 -32.89
CA LEU A 1035 -18.23 -39.89 -33.15
C LEU A 1035 -19.29 -40.00 -34.26
N GLU A 1036 -20.01 -38.93 -34.56
CA GLU A 1036 -20.91 -38.83 -35.71
C GLU A 1036 -20.14 -38.68 -37.04
N THR A 1037 -18.96 -38.06 -36.99
CA THR A 1037 -18.15 -37.74 -38.18
C THR A 1037 -17.02 -38.74 -38.45
N GLN A 1038 -16.50 -39.41 -37.41
CA GLN A 1038 -15.35 -40.31 -37.50
C GLN A 1038 -15.64 -41.67 -36.84
N ASN A 1039 -15.25 -42.76 -37.50
CA ASN A 1039 -15.44 -44.11 -36.96
C ASN A 1039 -14.17 -44.62 -36.27
N ILE A 1040 -14.06 -44.54 -34.95
CA ILE A 1040 -12.86 -44.94 -34.17
C ILE A 1040 -13.03 -46.33 -33.52
N ASP A 1041 -11.93 -47.02 -33.26
CA ASP A 1041 -11.92 -48.21 -32.40
C ASP A 1041 -12.35 -47.84 -30.97
N GLY A 1042 -13.40 -48.47 -30.44
CA GLY A 1042 -14.02 -48.09 -29.17
C GLY A 1042 -15.18 -47.08 -29.29
N ASN A 1043 -15.65 -46.77 -30.50
CA ASN A 1043 -16.81 -45.88 -30.75
C ASN A 1043 -18.03 -46.21 -29.88
N LEU A 1044 -18.42 -47.50 -29.81
CA LEU A 1044 -19.54 -47.95 -28.99
C LEU A 1044 -19.34 -47.63 -27.51
N SER A 1045 -18.13 -47.85 -26.99
CA SER A 1045 -17.78 -47.57 -25.58
C SER A 1045 -17.76 -46.08 -25.23
N LEU A 1046 -17.43 -45.21 -26.19
CA LEU A 1046 -17.47 -43.76 -26.00
C LEU A 1046 -18.90 -43.23 -26.12
N LYS A 1047 -19.71 -43.78 -27.05
CA LYS A 1047 -21.14 -43.45 -27.18
C LYS A 1047 -21.91 -43.75 -25.90
N THR A 1048 -21.65 -44.91 -25.27
CA THR A 1048 -22.34 -45.32 -24.05
C THR A 1048 -21.98 -44.44 -22.85
N LEU A 1049 -20.79 -43.83 -22.84
CA LEU A 1049 -20.38 -42.86 -21.82
C LEU A 1049 -20.99 -41.46 -22.05
N CYS A 1050 -21.36 -41.11 -23.28
CA CYS A 1050 -21.89 -39.78 -23.62
C CYS A 1050 -23.41 -39.66 -23.47
N ILE A 1051 -24.14 -40.76 -23.33
CA ILE A 1051 -25.61 -40.77 -23.20
C ILE A 1051 -25.97 -40.75 -21.71
N GLN A 1052 -26.78 -39.78 -21.30
CA GLN A 1052 -27.25 -39.65 -19.90
C GLN A 1052 -28.46 -40.54 -19.60
N ASN A 1053 -29.26 -40.87 -20.63
CA ASN A 1053 -30.42 -41.74 -20.47
C ASN A 1053 -29.98 -43.20 -20.34
N THR A 1054 -30.13 -43.75 -19.13
CA THR A 1054 -29.74 -45.13 -18.81
C THR A 1054 -30.53 -46.16 -19.62
N GLU A 1055 -31.80 -45.88 -19.94
CA GLU A 1055 -32.67 -46.76 -20.72
C GLU A 1055 -32.21 -46.86 -22.18
N GLU A 1056 -31.84 -45.74 -22.79
CA GLU A 1056 -31.33 -45.66 -24.17
C GLU A 1056 -30.00 -46.40 -24.32
N VAL A 1057 -29.08 -46.23 -23.36
CA VAL A 1057 -27.82 -47.00 -23.33
C VAL A 1057 -28.13 -48.49 -23.21
N THR A 1058 -29.03 -48.88 -22.32
CA THR A 1058 -29.40 -50.29 -22.14
C THR A 1058 -29.96 -50.92 -23.42
N ILE A 1059 -30.75 -50.18 -24.21
CA ILE A 1059 -31.20 -50.64 -25.54
C ILE A 1059 -29.99 -50.83 -26.48
N ILE A 1060 -29.13 -49.82 -26.61
CA ILE A 1060 -27.94 -49.87 -27.47
C ILE A 1060 -27.02 -51.04 -27.10
N LEU A 1061 -26.84 -51.29 -25.80
CA LEU A 1061 -26.06 -52.41 -25.29
C LEU A 1061 -26.73 -53.76 -25.54
N MET A 1062 -28.06 -53.87 -25.36
CA MET A 1062 -28.81 -55.09 -25.64
C MET A 1062 -28.84 -55.44 -27.14
N ASP A 1063 -28.69 -54.45 -28.02
CA ASP A 1063 -28.63 -54.66 -29.47
C ASP A 1063 -27.21 -54.92 -29.98
N SER A 1064 -26.19 -54.24 -29.42
CA SER A 1064 -24.82 -54.27 -29.94
C SER A 1064 -23.83 -55.14 -29.15
N CYS A 1065 -24.02 -55.30 -27.82
CA CYS A 1065 -23.14 -56.08 -26.95
C CYS A 1065 -23.85 -56.57 -25.66
N PRO A 1066 -24.79 -57.53 -25.76
CA PRO A 1066 -25.65 -57.96 -24.65
C PRO A 1066 -24.90 -58.44 -23.40
N GLN A 1067 -23.72 -59.03 -23.58
CA GLN A 1067 -22.85 -59.53 -22.51
C GLN A 1067 -22.38 -58.44 -21.53
N THR A 1068 -22.44 -57.17 -21.93
CA THR A 1068 -22.01 -56.04 -21.10
C THR A 1068 -23.13 -55.45 -20.25
N VAL A 1069 -24.39 -55.71 -20.62
CA VAL A 1069 -25.59 -55.07 -20.06
C VAL A 1069 -25.72 -55.32 -18.57
N VAL A 1070 -25.47 -56.55 -18.12
CA VAL A 1070 -25.52 -56.91 -16.70
C VAL A 1070 -24.45 -56.15 -15.91
N GLN A 1071 -23.24 -56.01 -16.45
CA GLN A 1071 -22.16 -55.25 -15.79
C GLN A 1071 -22.43 -53.75 -15.82
N TYR A 1072 -23.01 -53.23 -16.91
CA TYR A 1072 -23.44 -51.84 -17.03
C TYR A 1072 -24.51 -51.50 -15.97
N ALA A 1073 -25.52 -52.36 -15.81
CA ALA A 1073 -26.55 -52.19 -14.81
C ALA A 1073 -25.96 -52.18 -13.39
N LYS A 1074 -25.01 -53.08 -13.08
CA LYS A 1074 -24.28 -53.09 -11.80
C LYS A 1074 -23.49 -51.80 -11.54
N ASP A 1075 -22.91 -51.20 -12.57
CA ASP A 1075 -22.05 -50.02 -12.44
C ASP A 1075 -22.82 -48.69 -12.42
N LYS A 1076 -24.03 -48.62 -13.02
CA LYS A 1076 -24.72 -47.34 -13.28
C LYS A 1076 -26.15 -47.21 -12.75
N TYR A 1077 -26.87 -48.30 -12.48
CA TYR A 1077 -28.26 -48.19 -12.04
C TYR A 1077 -28.36 -47.77 -10.58
N THR A 1078 -29.23 -46.81 -10.31
CA THR A 1078 -29.48 -46.28 -8.96
C THR A 1078 -30.95 -46.26 -8.59
N LYS A 1079 -31.86 -46.33 -9.58
CA LYS A 1079 -33.31 -46.26 -9.38
C LYS A 1079 -33.99 -47.60 -9.64
N ASP A 1080 -35.04 -47.88 -8.88
CA ASP A 1080 -35.90 -49.06 -9.05
C ASP A 1080 -36.49 -49.17 -10.46
N THR A 1081 -36.83 -48.04 -11.08
CA THR A 1081 -37.45 -47.99 -12.42
C THR A 1081 -36.52 -48.50 -13.52
N GLU A 1082 -35.21 -48.29 -13.39
CA GLU A 1082 -34.19 -48.69 -14.38
C GLU A 1082 -34.03 -50.22 -14.41
N TRP A 1083 -34.05 -50.84 -13.22
CA TRP A 1083 -34.06 -52.30 -13.08
C TRP A 1083 -35.34 -52.92 -13.64
N LYS A 1084 -36.50 -52.27 -13.42
CA LYS A 1084 -37.77 -52.73 -13.98
C LYS A 1084 -37.76 -52.69 -15.52
N PHE A 1085 -37.29 -51.57 -16.08
CA PHE A 1085 -37.13 -51.42 -17.53
C PHE A 1085 -36.19 -52.48 -18.13
N LEU A 1086 -35.06 -52.79 -17.48
CA LEU A 1086 -34.14 -53.82 -17.95
C LEU A 1086 -34.78 -55.22 -17.98
N ILE A 1087 -35.60 -55.57 -16.99
CA ILE A 1087 -36.31 -56.86 -16.92
C ILE A 1087 -37.37 -56.95 -18.02
N GLU A 1088 -38.15 -55.89 -18.22
CA GLU A 1088 -39.15 -55.81 -19.28
C GLU A 1088 -38.49 -55.91 -20.67
N LEU A 1089 -37.44 -55.13 -20.92
CA LEU A 1089 -36.68 -55.16 -22.17
C LEU A 1089 -36.03 -56.53 -22.44
N THR A 1090 -35.45 -57.17 -21.42
CA THR A 1090 -34.84 -58.51 -21.57
C THR A 1090 -35.91 -59.55 -21.89
N ARG A 1091 -37.09 -59.46 -21.28
CA ARG A 1091 -38.22 -60.35 -21.59
C ARG A 1091 -38.74 -60.15 -23.00
N ASP A 1092 -38.90 -58.91 -23.44
CA ASP A 1092 -39.35 -58.58 -24.79
C ASP A 1092 -38.34 -59.10 -25.84
N LYS A 1093 -37.04 -59.00 -25.56
CA LYS A 1093 -35.97 -59.58 -26.40
C LYS A 1093 -35.97 -61.11 -26.40
N ILE A 1094 -36.27 -61.78 -25.28
CA ILE A 1094 -36.45 -63.25 -25.23
C ILE A 1094 -37.67 -63.67 -26.08
N ALA A 1095 -38.78 -62.93 -25.98
CA ALA A 1095 -39.98 -63.22 -26.76
C ALA A 1095 -39.78 -63.04 -28.27
N THR A 1096 -38.99 -62.04 -28.67
CA THR A 1096 -38.72 -61.72 -30.09
C THR A 1096 -37.57 -62.53 -30.71
N SER A 1097 -36.67 -63.12 -29.92
CA SER A 1097 -35.49 -63.89 -30.40
C SER A 1097 -35.72 -65.39 -30.59
N THR A 1098 -36.98 -65.83 -30.69
CA THR A 1098 -37.35 -67.26 -30.82
C THR A 1098 -36.80 -67.95 -32.08
N THR A 1099 -36.31 -67.21 -33.06
CA THR A 1099 -35.71 -67.72 -34.31
C THR A 1099 -34.19 -67.90 -34.28
N GLU A 1100 -33.45 -67.28 -33.35
CA GLU A 1100 -31.98 -67.35 -33.26
C GLU A 1100 -31.55 -67.99 -31.91
N GLN A 1101 -31.27 -69.29 -31.94
CA GLN A 1101 -31.08 -70.14 -30.75
C GLN A 1101 -29.96 -69.66 -29.81
N GLU A 1102 -28.89 -69.08 -30.35
CA GLU A 1102 -27.74 -68.59 -29.55
C GLU A 1102 -28.05 -67.28 -28.82
N LEU A 1103 -28.76 -66.35 -29.47
CA LEU A 1103 -29.18 -65.09 -28.84
C LEU A 1103 -30.25 -65.32 -27.79
N HIS A 1104 -31.19 -66.24 -28.04
CA HIS A 1104 -32.17 -66.65 -27.05
C HIS A 1104 -31.50 -67.24 -25.79
N LEU A 1105 -30.47 -68.08 -25.94
CA LEU A 1105 -29.71 -68.62 -24.80
C LEU A 1105 -28.96 -67.53 -24.04
N LEU A 1106 -28.35 -66.57 -24.75
CA LEU A 1106 -27.64 -65.44 -24.15
C LEU A 1106 -28.58 -64.53 -23.34
N TYR A 1107 -29.74 -64.15 -23.88
CA TYR A 1107 -30.71 -63.33 -23.15
C TYR A 1107 -31.33 -64.07 -21.95
N THR A 1108 -31.53 -65.39 -22.06
CA THR A 1108 -31.98 -66.22 -20.93
C THR A 1108 -30.92 -66.28 -19.82
N GLN A 1109 -29.64 -66.38 -20.19
CA GLN A 1109 -28.52 -66.34 -19.25
C GLN A 1109 -28.39 -64.94 -18.59
N ILE A 1110 -28.56 -63.86 -19.36
CA ILE A 1110 -28.59 -62.49 -18.85
C ILE A 1110 -29.74 -62.30 -17.83
N MET A 1111 -30.95 -62.79 -18.16
CA MET A 1111 -32.10 -62.75 -17.25
C MET A 1111 -31.83 -63.49 -15.94
N LYS A 1112 -31.17 -64.65 -16.01
CA LYS A 1112 -30.76 -65.43 -14.83
C LYS A 1112 -29.72 -64.69 -13.97
N GLU A 1113 -28.75 -64.03 -14.59
CA GLU A 1113 -27.75 -63.22 -13.86
C GLU A 1113 -28.37 -61.99 -13.20
N ILE A 1114 -29.31 -61.32 -13.86
CA ILE A 1114 -30.05 -60.19 -13.30
C ILE A 1114 -30.86 -60.65 -12.08
N LEU A 1115 -31.64 -61.72 -12.20
CA LEU A 1115 -32.48 -62.25 -11.11
C LEU A 1115 -31.65 -62.73 -9.91
N ASN A 1116 -30.43 -63.23 -10.12
CA ASN A 1116 -29.52 -63.59 -9.02
C ASN A 1116 -28.87 -62.38 -8.34
N TYR A 1117 -28.65 -61.28 -9.07
CA TYR A 1117 -28.02 -60.07 -8.53
C TYR A 1117 -29.01 -59.16 -7.77
N LEU A 1118 -30.24 -59.00 -8.26
CA LEU A 1118 -31.26 -58.11 -7.67
C LEU A 1118 -31.46 -58.27 -6.15
N PRO A 1119 -31.50 -59.49 -5.57
CA PRO A 1119 -31.61 -59.69 -4.12
C PRO A 1119 -30.47 -59.09 -3.30
N HIS A 1120 -29.29 -58.94 -3.89
CA HIS A 1120 -28.09 -58.41 -3.25
C HIS A 1120 -27.97 -56.88 -3.37
N ALA A 1121 -28.69 -56.26 -4.31
CA ALA A 1121 -28.54 -54.84 -4.63
C ALA A 1121 -29.69 -53.96 -4.12
N LEU A 1122 -30.89 -54.52 -3.90
CA LEU A 1122 -32.11 -53.75 -3.63
C LEU A 1122 -32.84 -54.24 -2.37
N PRO A 1123 -33.42 -53.33 -1.56
CA PRO A 1123 -34.21 -53.70 -0.40
C PRO A 1123 -35.53 -54.37 -0.80
N MET A 1124 -36.07 -55.20 0.09
CA MET A 1124 -37.25 -56.04 -0.15
C MET A 1124 -38.47 -55.26 -0.67
N LYS A 1125 -38.68 -54.01 -0.24
CA LYS A 1125 -39.77 -53.15 -0.71
C LYS A 1125 -39.64 -52.71 -2.18
N SER A 1126 -38.42 -52.58 -2.67
CA SER A 1126 -38.09 -52.20 -4.06
C SER A 1126 -38.23 -53.39 -5.01
N LEU A 1127 -37.79 -54.57 -4.59
CA LEU A 1127 -37.97 -55.82 -5.35
C LEU A 1127 -39.45 -56.11 -5.69
N HIS A 1128 -40.37 -55.83 -4.76
CA HIS A 1128 -41.82 -55.97 -4.98
C HIS A 1128 -42.38 -55.03 -6.06
N ARG A 1129 -41.70 -53.90 -6.35
CA ARG A 1129 -42.13 -52.93 -7.36
C ARG A 1129 -41.57 -53.22 -8.76
N ILE A 1130 -40.48 -53.98 -8.82
CA ILE A 1130 -39.65 -54.20 -10.01
C ILE A 1130 -39.97 -55.53 -10.67
N LEU A 1131 -40.20 -56.58 -9.87
CA LEU A 1131 -40.52 -57.91 -10.37
C LEU A 1131 -41.98 -58.00 -10.86
N PRO A 1132 -42.23 -58.58 -12.04
CA PRO A 1132 -43.58 -58.80 -12.55
C PRO A 1132 -44.36 -59.78 -11.68
N ARG A 1133 -45.61 -59.47 -11.34
CA ARG A 1133 -46.44 -60.26 -10.41
C ARG A 1133 -46.76 -61.67 -10.92
N ASP A 1134 -46.61 -61.91 -12.21
CA ASP A 1134 -47.00 -63.17 -12.85
C ASP A 1134 -45.95 -64.29 -12.73
N ASP A 1135 -44.74 -63.98 -12.24
CA ASP A 1135 -43.64 -64.96 -12.10
C ASP A 1135 -43.37 -65.29 -10.62
N MET A 1136 -44.35 -65.95 -9.99
CA MET A 1136 -44.34 -66.30 -8.56
C MET A 1136 -43.11 -67.12 -8.15
N ALA A 1137 -42.57 -67.94 -9.04
CA ALA A 1137 -41.42 -68.81 -8.78
C ALA A 1137 -40.08 -68.06 -8.75
N ALA A 1138 -39.92 -67.01 -9.57
CA ALA A 1138 -38.77 -66.12 -9.52
C ALA A 1138 -38.83 -65.21 -8.28
N PHE A 1139 -40.03 -64.72 -7.95
CA PHE A 1139 -40.28 -63.88 -6.78
C PHE A 1139 -39.99 -64.61 -5.46
N GLN A 1140 -40.42 -65.87 -5.33
CA GLN A 1140 -40.16 -66.68 -4.13
C GLN A 1140 -38.66 -66.96 -3.93
N ARG A 1141 -37.93 -67.31 -5.01
CA ARG A 1141 -36.47 -67.48 -4.96
C ARG A 1141 -35.74 -66.19 -4.56
N CYS A 1142 -36.14 -65.05 -5.10
CA CYS A 1142 -35.54 -63.76 -4.71
C CYS A 1142 -35.83 -63.43 -3.24
N THR A 1143 -37.02 -63.78 -2.73
CA THR A 1143 -37.42 -63.55 -1.33
C THR A 1143 -36.60 -64.42 -0.37
N GLU A 1144 -36.41 -65.69 -0.69
CA GLU A 1144 -35.56 -66.60 0.09
C GLU A 1144 -34.10 -66.11 0.13
N MET A 1145 -33.57 -65.68 -1.01
CA MET A 1145 -32.22 -65.08 -1.08
C MET A 1145 -32.11 -63.80 -0.26
N CYS A 1146 -33.10 -62.90 -0.32
CA CYS A 1146 -33.10 -61.67 0.51
C CYS A 1146 -33.11 -61.98 2.01
N ASN A 1147 -33.88 -62.97 2.44
CA ASN A 1147 -33.92 -63.39 3.85
C ASN A 1147 -32.56 -63.97 4.29
N GLN A 1148 -31.90 -64.74 3.42
CA GLN A 1148 -30.55 -65.26 3.68
C GLN A 1148 -29.51 -64.14 3.76
N ILE A 1149 -29.59 -63.13 2.87
CA ILE A 1149 -28.70 -61.97 2.87
C ILE A 1149 -28.92 -61.10 4.13
N MET A 1150 -30.17 -60.83 4.50
CA MET A 1150 -30.51 -60.12 5.74
C MET A 1150 -29.95 -60.83 6.98
N HIS A 1151 -30.05 -62.16 7.01
CA HIS A 1151 -29.46 -62.95 8.09
C HIS A 1151 -27.92 -62.87 8.08
N ALA A 1152 -27.29 -62.92 6.90
CA ALA A 1152 -25.84 -62.78 6.77
C ALA A 1152 -25.32 -61.39 7.19
N ASP A 1153 -26.02 -60.32 6.82
CA ASP A 1153 -25.67 -58.95 7.22
C ASP A 1153 -25.91 -58.71 8.71
N HIS A 1154 -26.98 -59.27 9.29
CA HIS A 1154 -27.19 -59.24 10.73
C HIS A 1154 -26.04 -59.93 11.47
N VAL A 1155 -25.61 -61.12 11.01
CA VAL A 1155 -24.45 -61.84 11.57
C VAL A 1155 -23.16 -61.02 11.38
N LYS A 1156 -22.95 -60.42 10.22
CA LYS A 1156 -21.77 -59.56 9.95
C LYS A 1156 -21.75 -58.33 10.86
N SER A 1157 -22.88 -57.67 11.06
CA SER A 1157 -22.99 -56.53 11.98
C SER A 1157 -22.73 -56.96 13.42
N LEU A 1158 -23.25 -58.14 13.83
CA LEU A 1158 -22.95 -58.71 15.14
C LEU A 1158 -21.44 -59.00 15.30
N ILE A 1159 -20.78 -59.53 14.27
CA ILE A 1159 -19.33 -59.78 14.26
C ILE A 1159 -18.53 -58.47 14.31
N MET A 1160 -18.95 -57.44 13.58
CA MET A 1160 -18.30 -56.13 13.60
C MET A 1160 -18.47 -55.42 14.96
N GLU A 1161 -19.66 -55.47 15.54
CA GLU A 1161 -19.97 -54.87 16.84
C GLU A 1161 -19.25 -55.61 17.97
N THR A 1162 -19.23 -56.94 17.95
CA THR A 1162 -18.43 -57.75 18.88
C THR A 1162 -16.92 -57.56 18.65
N GLY A 1163 -16.47 -57.38 17.41
CA GLY A 1163 -15.08 -57.05 17.08
C GLY A 1163 -14.65 -55.66 17.58
N GLN A 1164 -15.51 -54.64 17.46
CA GLN A 1164 -15.30 -53.31 18.04
C GLN A 1164 -15.34 -53.34 19.57
N GLN A 1165 -16.21 -54.15 20.17
CA GLN A 1165 -16.19 -54.39 21.62
C GLN A 1165 -14.92 -55.11 22.08
N LEU A 1166 -14.38 -56.04 21.28
CA LEU A 1166 -13.11 -56.72 21.52
C LEU A 1166 -11.91 -55.77 21.40
N LEU A 1167 -11.91 -54.90 20.38
CA LEU A 1167 -10.90 -53.86 20.16
C LEU A 1167 -10.92 -52.79 21.25
N THR A 1168 -12.08 -52.48 21.84
CA THR A 1168 -12.19 -51.51 22.95
C THR A 1168 -11.82 -52.11 24.31
N THR A 1169 -11.94 -53.43 24.48
CA THR A 1169 -11.50 -54.15 25.69
C THR A 1169 -10.02 -54.54 25.65
N LEU A 1170 -9.46 -54.80 24.46
CA LEU A 1170 -8.02 -54.91 24.22
C LEU A 1170 -7.43 -53.50 24.06
N LYS A 1171 -7.20 -52.75 25.15
CA LYS A 1171 -6.41 -51.50 25.10
C LYS A 1171 -4.97 -51.81 24.64
N LEU A 1172 -4.71 -51.62 23.34
CA LEU A 1172 -3.40 -51.35 22.74
C LEU A 1172 -3.37 -49.90 22.29
#